data_AF-A0A9D3S8Q4-F1
#
_entry.id   AF-A0A9D3S8Q4-F1
#
_cell.length_a   1.000
_cell.length_b   1.000
_cell.length_c   1.000
_cell.angle_alpha   90.00
_cell.angle_beta   90.00
_cell.angle_gamma   90.00
#
_symmetry.space_group_name_H-M   'P 1'
#
loop_
_entity.id
_entity.type
_entity.pdbx_description
1 polymer ?
#
loop_
_entity_poly.entity_id
_entity_poly.type
_entity_poly.pdbx_seq_one_letter_code
_entity_poly.pdbx_strand_id
1 'polypeptide(L)'
;MGWWCCLTREEQEARRIHQDIERQLRKSQKEDGKQVKLLLLGTGESGKSTFIKQMRIIHGKGYTEDDRRTFTTHIFENIFSAVQAMIEAMDMMKILFTNEKNTGYAAMLLQVTSYNTMSSMDKGHAEAISSMWGDPGMQQCYERRREYQLPDSTKYYLDDIERISSPLYVPSEQDILRVRVRTTGIIEYFFNLSSVVFRMVDVGGQRSERRKWIHCFENVTSIIFLVALNEYDQVLYENSKENRMEESKGIFKQIVNYPLFLRSSMIIFFNKTDLLREKISKSHLADYYPEYTGPQNDANAAMKFILRMYEALNSDTCKRLYSHFTCATDTENIRLIFSAVKDTIMSCLYRPAIAMTFGPVGEIKCNLIVQEGPGTRRSSFSLTPGNEGMEQPPEHKMNSEGAEGRPAPPTTLPLKGDEGGSQRKKLSAPRISLSLDQSEDDLFDTPDDLDINVDDLDTPDEADILDYTDHELDWEEPQESQRAPVKEESEPIPTYSSEEERQDSKLWRTVIIGEQEHRINMKCIEPYQKVISHGGYYGNGANAIIVFAACFLPDSDSEDYHEIMENLFLYVISTLELMVAEDYMIVYLNGATPHRRTPGLGWLKRCYQMIDRRLRKNLKSFIIVHPSWFIRTILAITRPFISSKFSSKIKYVNSLAELEELIPMEYVHIPECIIKLDEELQEAGENSKINSFLQGPDVPQPESQPSTSSF
;
A
#
# COMPACT_ATOMS: atom_id res chain seq x y z
N MET A 1 46.88 25.83 -41.25
CA MET A 1 46.19 24.52 -41.31
C MET A 1 45.86 24.13 -39.89
N GLY A 2 44.66 23.70 -39.50
CA GLY A 2 43.48 23.42 -40.34
C GLY A 2 42.98 21.98 -40.25
N TRP A 3 43.11 21.33 -39.09
CA TRP A 3 42.54 20.01 -38.85
C TRP A 3 41.16 20.17 -38.20
N TRP A 4 40.13 20.22 -39.04
CA TRP A 4 38.74 20.19 -38.60
C TRP A 4 38.34 18.73 -38.33
N CYS A 5 37.68 18.46 -37.21
CA CYS A 5 37.27 17.11 -36.86
C CYS A 5 36.14 16.63 -37.78
N CYS A 6 36.45 15.72 -38.71
CA CYS A 6 35.48 15.05 -39.57
C CYS A 6 34.85 13.86 -38.84
N LEU A 7 33.90 14.15 -37.93
CA LEU A 7 32.96 13.15 -37.43
C LEU A 7 32.33 12.39 -38.60
N THR A 8 32.18 11.08 -38.48
CA THR A 8 31.51 10.24 -39.48
C THR A 8 30.05 10.66 -39.66
N ARG A 9 29.42 10.26 -40.78
CA ARG A 9 28.00 10.55 -41.01
C ARG A 9 27.12 10.00 -39.89
N GLU A 10 27.42 8.78 -39.44
CA GLU A 10 26.70 8.08 -38.38
C GLU A 10 26.82 8.80 -37.03
N GLU A 11 28.02 9.28 -36.65
CA GLU A 11 28.18 10.11 -35.44
C GLU A 11 27.45 11.46 -35.53
N GLN A 12 27.40 12.09 -36.72
CA GLN A 12 26.66 13.34 -36.92
C GLN A 12 25.14 13.12 -36.84
N GLU A 13 24.66 11.98 -37.34
CA GLU A 13 23.24 11.59 -37.31
C GLU A 13 22.81 11.16 -35.90
N ALA A 14 23.61 10.34 -35.21
CA ALA A 14 23.42 9.98 -33.82
C ALA A 14 23.42 11.22 -32.90
N ARG A 15 24.30 12.20 -33.12
CA ARG A 15 24.28 13.48 -32.37
C ARG A 15 23.03 14.30 -32.64
N ARG A 16 22.47 14.29 -33.86
CA ARG A 16 21.17 14.94 -34.15
C ARG A 16 20.03 14.23 -33.43
N ILE A 17 19.95 12.91 -33.53
CA ILE A 17 18.93 12.09 -32.87
C ILE A 17 18.98 12.32 -31.35
N HIS A 18 20.17 12.28 -30.74
CA HIS A 18 20.36 12.56 -29.32
C HIS A 18 19.94 14.01 -28.93
N GLN A 19 20.31 15.03 -29.73
CA GLN A 19 19.90 16.41 -29.48
C GLN A 19 18.39 16.65 -29.65
N ASP A 20 17.73 15.91 -30.55
CA ASP A 20 16.28 15.99 -30.74
C ASP A 20 15.54 15.23 -29.63
N ILE A 21 16.06 14.10 -29.15
CA ILE A 21 15.59 13.39 -27.95
C ILE A 21 15.75 14.28 -26.71
N GLU A 22 16.93 14.87 -26.48
CA GLU A 22 17.13 15.87 -25.40
C GLU A 22 16.11 17.00 -25.48
N ARG A 23 15.83 17.53 -26.67
CA ARG A 23 14.87 18.62 -26.86
C ARG A 23 13.44 18.17 -26.57
N GLN A 24 13.08 16.94 -26.91
CA GLN A 24 11.78 16.34 -26.56
C GLN A 24 11.65 16.10 -25.05
N LEU A 25 12.66 15.51 -24.41
CA LEU A 25 12.70 15.27 -22.96
C LEU A 25 12.60 16.59 -22.17
N ARG A 26 13.40 17.60 -22.52
CA ARG A 26 13.36 18.94 -21.90
C ARG A 26 12.05 19.69 -22.19
N LYS A 27 11.31 19.32 -23.25
CA LYS A 27 9.95 19.82 -23.52
C LYS A 27 8.93 19.10 -22.63
N SER A 28 8.96 17.77 -22.55
CA SER A 28 8.09 16.97 -21.67
C SER A 28 8.23 17.44 -20.23
N GLN A 29 9.45 17.50 -19.68
CA GLN A 29 9.70 17.99 -18.31
C GLN A 29 9.12 19.40 -18.03
N LYS A 30 9.06 20.27 -19.05
CA LYS A 30 8.45 21.62 -18.96
C LYS A 30 6.93 21.65 -19.14
N GLU A 31 6.34 20.57 -19.62
CA GLU A 31 4.89 20.36 -19.76
C GLU A 31 4.36 19.54 -18.57
N ASP A 32 5.11 18.54 -18.11
CA ASP A 32 4.91 17.78 -16.86
C ASP A 32 5.05 18.67 -15.62
N GLY A 33 6.05 19.55 -15.58
CA GLY A 33 6.20 20.57 -14.53
C GLY A 33 5.11 21.65 -14.49
N LYS A 34 4.08 21.55 -15.34
CA LYS A 34 2.86 22.38 -15.32
C LYS A 34 1.58 21.59 -15.07
N GLN A 35 1.67 20.26 -14.97
CA GLN A 35 0.54 19.40 -14.67
C GLN A 35 0.34 19.31 -13.16
N VAL A 36 -0.92 19.33 -12.73
CA VAL A 36 -1.30 19.07 -11.34
C VAL A 36 -1.71 17.60 -11.22
N LYS A 37 -0.90 16.81 -10.51
CA LYS A 37 -1.12 15.37 -10.33
C LYS A 37 -2.04 15.13 -9.14
N LEU A 38 -3.23 14.61 -9.42
CA LEU A 38 -4.24 14.21 -8.44
C LEU A 38 -4.28 12.68 -8.37
N LEU A 39 -4.16 12.10 -7.17
CA LEU A 39 -4.17 10.65 -6.99
C LEU A 39 -5.43 10.21 -6.23
N LEU A 40 -6.24 9.33 -6.83
CA LEU A 40 -7.45 8.78 -6.22
C LEU A 40 -7.14 7.48 -5.47
N LEU A 41 -7.33 7.44 -4.15
CA LEU A 41 -7.06 6.28 -3.30
C LEU A 41 -8.31 5.82 -2.53
N GLY A 42 -8.26 4.62 -1.95
CA GLY A 42 -9.35 4.03 -1.14
C GLY A 42 -9.63 2.56 -1.52
N THR A 43 -10.53 1.91 -0.79
CA THR A 43 -10.91 0.49 -0.96
C THR A 43 -11.49 0.15 -2.34
N GLY A 44 -11.67 -1.14 -2.63
CA GLY A 44 -12.55 -1.57 -3.71
C GLY A 44 -13.94 -0.92 -3.56
N GLU A 45 -14.62 -0.66 -4.67
CA GLU A 45 -16.02 -0.15 -4.69
C GLU A 45 -16.25 1.24 -4.07
N SER A 46 -15.23 1.93 -3.52
CA SER A 46 -15.39 3.26 -2.88
C SER A 46 -15.78 4.41 -3.82
N GLY A 47 -15.80 4.17 -5.12
CA GLY A 47 -16.34 5.10 -6.15
C GLY A 47 -15.31 5.91 -6.94
N LYS A 48 -14.01 5.58 -6.86
CA LYS A 48 -12.93 6.30 -7.58
C LYS A 48 -13.22 6.45 -9.08
N SER A 49 -13.51 5.35 -9.75
CA SER A 49 -13.79 5.33 -11.17
C SER A 49 -15.13 6.03 -11.52
N THR A 50 -16.10 6.08 -10.60
CA THR A 50 -17.31 6.91 -10.76
C THR A 50 -16.96 8.41 -10.68
N PHE A 51 -16.02 8.80 -9.82
CA PHE A 51 -15.51 10.17 -9.79
C PHE A 51 -14.74 10.54 -11.07
N ILE A 52 -13.93 9.63 -11.65
CA ILE A 52 -13.34 9.81 -13.00
C ILE A 52 -14.43 10.03 -14.06
N LYS A 53 -15.47 9.19 -14.08
CA LYS A 53 -16.61 9.31 -15.00
C LYS A 53 -17.29 10.69 -14.86
N GLN A 54 -17.50 11.18 -13.63
CA GLN A 54 -17.99 12.54 -13.39
C GLN A 54 -17.04 13.62 -13.94
N MET A 55 -15.72 13.50 -13.75
CA MET A 55 -14.77 14.46 -14.35
C MET A 55 -14.83 14.47 -15.89
N ARG A 56 -15.10 13.33 -16.53
CA ARG A 56 -15.33 13.24 -17.98
C ARG A 56 -16.62 13.92 -18.44
N ILE A 57 -17.68 13.89 -17.63
CA ILE A 57 -18.95 14.59 -17.89
C ILE A 57 -18.82 16.10 -17.63
N ILE A 58 -18.22 16.49 -16.51
CA ILE A 58 -18.22 17.88 -16.01
C ILE A 58 -17.12 18.74 -16.66
N HIS A 59 -15.96 18.14 -16.99
CA HIS A 59 -14.77 18.84 -17.51
C HIS A 59 -14.15 18.20 -18.76
N GLY A 60 -14.67 17.06 -19.21
CA GLY A 60 -14.24 16.39 -20.45
C GLY A 60 -15.14 16.72 -21.65
N LYS A 61 -15.22 15.77 -22.58
CA LYS A 61 -16.12 15.82 -23.75
C LYS A 61 -17.48 15.13 -23.50
N GLY A 62 -17.77 14.71 -22.26
CA GLY A 62 -18.88 13.82 -21.96
C GLY A 62 -18.71 12.43 -22.58
N TYR A 63 -19.83 11.73 -22.78
CA TYR A 63 -19.91 10.46 -23.49
C TYR A 63 -20.73 10.63 -24.77
N THR A 64 -20.10 10.41 -25.94
CA THR A 64 -20.81 10.36 -27.22
C THR A 64 -21.73 9.15 -27.27
N GLU A 65 -22.72 9.10 -28.16
CA GLU A 65 -23.61 7.94 -28.23
C GLU A 65 -22.85 6.62 -28.45
N ASP A 66 -21.81 6.64 -29.28
CA ASP A 66 -20.97 5.48 -29.52
C ASP A 66 -20.18 5.07 -28.27
N ASP A 67 -19.63 6.03 -27.50
CA ASP A 67 -19.06 5.73 -26.17
C ASP A 67 -20.10 5.07 -25.25
N ARG A 68 -21.34 5.60 -25.21
CA ARG A 68 -22.39 5.08 -24.32
C ARG A 68 -22.73 3.63 -24.69
N ARG A 69 -22.80 3.33 -25.98
CA ARG A 69 -23.09 1.97 -26.50
C ARG A 69 -22.05 0.94 -26.06
N THR A 70 -20.78 1.30 -25.83
CA THR A 70 -19.78 0.33 -25.34
C THR A 70 -20.03 -0.15 -23.90
N PHE A 71 -20.80 0.58 -23.09
CA PHE A 71 -21.14 0.15 -21.71
C PHE A 71 -22.30 -0.85 -21.65
N THR A 72 -23.01 -1.09 -22.76
CA THR A 72 -24.23 -1.91 -22.79
C THR A 72 -23.98 -3.35 -22.32
N THR A 73 -22.91 -3.98 -22.80
CA THR A 73 -22.49 -5.34 -22.41
C THR A 73 -22.19 -5.42 -20.91
N HIS A 74 -21.43 -4.46 -20.37
CA HIS A 74 -21.10 -4.37 -18.95
C HIS A 74 -22.33 -4.13 -18.06
N ILE A 75 -23.34 -3.42 -18.55
CA ILE A 75 -24.61 -3.23 -17.83
C ILE A 75 -25.39 -4.55 -17.76
N PHE A 76 -25.45 -5.32 -18.86
CA PHE A 76 -26.05 -6.66 -18.84
C PHE A 76 -25.27 -7.63 -17.94
N GLU A 77 -23.92 -7.65 -18.02
CA GLU A 77 -23.03 -8.38 -17.10
C GLU A 77 -23.34 -8.06 -15.63
N ASN A 78 -23.46 -6.76 -15.29
CA ASN A 78 -23.79 -6.30 -13.95
C ASN A 78 -25.16 -6.82 -13.48
N ILE A 79 -26.18 -6.82 -14.37
CA ILE A 79 -27.53 -7.29 -14.06
C ILE A 79 -27.58 -8.80 -13.87
N PHE A 80 -27.06 -9.59 -14.83
CA PHE A 80 -27.07 -11.05 -14.72
C PHE A 80 -26.28 -11.54 -13.51
N SER A 81 -25.08 -10.99 -13.27
CA SER A 81 -24.26 -11.34 -12.10
C SER A 81 -24.95 -10.99 -10.78
N ALA A 82 -25.64 -9.84 -10.69
CA ALA A 82 -26.37 -9.47 -9.48
C ALA A 82 -27.61 -10.35 -9.24
N VAL A 83 -28.33 -10.75 -10.29
CA VAL A 83 -29.49 -11.65 -10.18
C VAL A 83 -29.03 -13.07 -9.81
N GLN A 84 -27.97 -13.59 -10.43
CA GLN A 84 -27.36 -14.88 -10.07
C GLN A 84 -26.92 -14.91 -8.60
N ALA A 85 -26.20 -13.88 -8.14
CA ALA A 85 -25.78 -13.77 -6.74
C ALA A 85 -26.96 -13.71 -5.76
N MET A 86 -28.09 -13.09 -6.12
CA MET A 86 -29.31 -13.10 -5.28
C MET A 86 -30.02 -14.46 -5.28
N ILE A 87 -29.99 -15.22 -6.37
CA ILE A 87 -30.54 -16.60 -6.42
C ILE A 87 -29.70 -17.52 -5.53
N GLU A 88 -28.38 -17.46 -5.63
CA GLU A 88 -27.44 -18.21 -4.77
C GLU A 88 -27.64 -17.83 -3.29
N ALA A 89 -27.79 -16.54 -3.00
CA ALA A 89 -28.06 -16.06 -1.65
C ALA A 89 -29.45 -16.46 -1.12
N MET A 90 -30.46 -16.61 -1.98
CA MET A 90 -31.77 -17.15 -1.60
C MET A 90 -31.65 -18.62 -1.16
N ASP A 91 -30.94 -19.47 -1.90
CA ASP A 91 -30.72 -20.85 -1.45
C ASP A 91 -29.83 -20.90 -0.20
N MET A 92 -28.75 -20.11 -0.12
CA MET A 92 -27.88 -20.06 1.07
C MET A 92 -28.67 -19.68 2.33
N MET A 93 -29.54 -18.68 2.25
CA MET A 93 -30.39 -18.21 3.35
C MET A 93 -31.70 -19.00 3.50
N LYS A 94 -31.93 -20.02 2.66
CA LYS A 94 -33.16 -20.83 2.57
C LYS A 94 -34.45 -19.99 2.47
N ILE A 95 -34.40 -18.91 1.68
CA ILE A 95 -35.55 -18.09 1.31
C ILE A 95 -36.17 -18.68 0.03
N LEU A 96 -37.45 -19.02 0.08
CA LEU A 96 -38.18 -19.57 -1.06
C LEU A 96 -38.81 -18.44 -1.91
N PHE A 97 -39.01 -18.70 -3.20
CA PHE A 97 -39.88 -17.87 -4.04
C PHE A 97 -41.34 -18.02 -3.62
N THR A 98 -42.09 -16.91 -3.65
CA THR A 98 -43.53 -16.88 -3.38
C THR A 98 -44.32 -17.44 -4.56
N ASN A 99 -43.79 -17.28 -5.77
CA ASN A 99 -44.36 -17.77 -7.02
C ASN A 99 -43.53 -18.94 -7.56
N GLU A 100 -44.10 -20.16 -7.60
CA GLU A 100 -43.41 -21.38 -8.06
C GLU A 100 -42.78 -21.26 -9.46
N LYS A 101 -43.32 -20.40 -10.34
CA LYS A 101 -42.74 -20.14 -11.67
C LYS A 101 -41.35 -19.51 -11.59
N ASN A 102 -41.08 -18.71 -10.56
CA ASN A 102 -39.80 -18.05 -10.37
C ASN A 102 -38.67 -19.06 -10.10
N THR A 103 -38.96 -20.26 -9.60
CA THR A 103 -37.99 -21.37 -9.50
C THR A 103 -37.49 -21.81 -10.89
N GLY A 104 -38.39 -21.88 -11.89
CA GLY A 104 -38.02 -22.19 -13.27
C GLY A 104 -37.22 -21.07 -13.94
N TYR A 105 -37.61 -19.81 -13.70
CA TYR A 105 -36.85 -18.65 -14.15
C TYR A 105 -35.46 -18.56 -13.51
N ALA A 106 -35.33 -18.89 -12.22
CA ALA A 106 -34.04 -18.94 -11.53
C ALA A 106 -33.10 -19.99 -12.15
N ALA A 107 -33.60 -21.20 -12.40
CA ALA A 107 -32.83 -22.25 -13.08
C ALA A 107 -32.38 -21.84 -14.49
N MET A 108 -33.22 -21.14 -15.25
CA MET A 108 -32.88 -20.58 -16.56
C MET A 108 -31.78 -19.52 -16.46
N LEU A 109 -31.89 -18.57 -15.52
CA LEU A 109 -30.93 -17.47 -15.36
C LEU A 109 -29.57 -17.93 -14.81
N LEU A 110 -29.53 -18.99 -14.00
CA LEU A 110 -28.28 -19.64 -13.57
C LEU A 110 -27.51 -20.30 -14.72
N GLN A 111 -28.17 -20.70 -15.81
CA GLN A 111 -27.51 -21.26 -17.00
C GLN A 111 -26.87 -20.20 -17.92
N VAL A 112 -27.07 -18.90 -17.64
CA VAL A 112 -26.52 -17.81 -18.46
C VAL A 112 -25.04 -17.57 -18.12
N THR A 113 -24.16 -18.35 -18.74
CA THR A 113 -22.69 -18.27 -18.57
C THR A 113 -22.00 -17.22 -19.45
N SER A 114 -22.64 -16.79 -20.54
CA SER A 114 -22.01 -16.04 -21.63
C SER A 114 -22.44 -14.56 -21.71
N TYR A 115 -22.45 -13.87 -20.57
CA TYR A 115 -22.84 -12.46 -20.46
C TYR A 115 -21.94 -11.50 -21.26
N ASN A 116 -20.64 -11.82 -21.38
CA ASN A 116 -19.61 -10.97 -22.02
C ASN A 116 -19.86 -10.64 -23.50
N THR A 117 -20.70 -11.42 -24.20
CA THR A 117 -20.95 -11.29 -25.65
C THR A 117 -22.38 -10.87 -25.99
N MET A 118 -23.24 -10.62 -25.00
CA MET A 118 -24.63 -10.21 -25.23
C MET A 118 -24.73 -8.75 -25.69
N SER A 119 -25.01 -8.53 -26.97
CA SER A 119 -25.32 -7.22 -27.55
C SER A 119 -26.76 -6.75 -27.28
N SER A 120 -27.66 -7.67 -26.89
CA SER A 120 -29.06 -7.40 -26.55
C SER A 120 -29.56 -8.39 -25.49
N MET A 121 -30.36 -7.93 -24.54
CA MET A 121 -31.10 -8.80 -23.62
C MET A 121 -32.32 -9.40 -24.33
N ASP A 122 -32.51 -10.71 -24.21
CA ASP A 122 -33.74 -11.36 -24.72
C ASP A 122 -34.95 -11.09 -23.82
N LYS A 123 -36.16 -11.11 -24.41
CA LYS A 123 -37.42 -10.88 -23.70
C LYS A 123 -37.69 -11.93 -22.61
N GLY A 124 -37.37 -13.21 -22.86
CA GLY A 124 -37.55 -14.25 -21.85
C GLY A 124 -36.70 -14.01 -20.60
N HIS A 125 -35.48 -13.49 -20.77
CA HIS A 125 -34.65 -13.05 -19.64
C HIS A 125 -35.21 -11.81 -18.95
N ALA A 126 -35.69 -10.81 -19.69
CA ALA A 126 -36.27 -9.60 -19.11
C ALA A 126 -37.56 -9.88 -18.30
N GLU A 127 -38.47 -10.70 -18.86
CA GLU A 127 -39.70 -11.15 -18.20
C GLU A 127 -39.39 -11.98 -16.94
N ALA A 128 -38.41 -12.89 -17.02
CA ALA A 128 -37.92 -13.67 -15.88
C ALA A 128 -37.36 -12.76 -14.76
N ILE A 129 -36.46 -11.84 -15.10
CA ILE A 129 -35.86 -10.89 -14.14
C ILE A 129 -36.94 -10.02 -13.50
N SER A 130 -37.91 -9.51 -14.27
CA SER A 130 -39.02 -8.71 -13.74
C SER A 130 -39.96 -9.52 -12.84
N SER A 131 -40.28 -10.76 -13.20
CA SER A 131 -41.13 -11.67 -12.41
C SER A 131 -40.47 -12.07 -11.08
N MET A 132 -39.14 -12.21 -11.10
CA MET A 132 -38.34 -12.52 -9.91
C MET A 132 -38.12 -11.29 -9.02
N TRP A 133 -37.81 -10.12 -9.59
CA TRP A 133 -37.65 -8.87 -8.82
C TRP A 133 -38.96 -8.48 -8.12
N GLY A 134 -40.12 -8.78 -8.72
CA GLY A 134 -41.43 -8.62 -8.08
C GLY A 134 -41.78 -9.64 -6.99
N ASP A 135 -40.95 -10.66 -6.74
CA ASP A 135 -41.24 -11.69 -5.73
C ASP A 135 -40.89 -11.22 -4.31
N PRO A 136 -41.81 -11.33 -3.32
CA PRO A 136 -41.52 -11.04 -1.92
C PRO A 136 -40.29 -11.75 -1.35
N GLY A 137 -39.98 -12.98 -1.78
CA GLY A 137 -38.78 -13.71 -1.36
C GLY A 137 -37.49 -13.11 -1.91
N MET A 138 -37.51 -12.64 -3.17
CA MET A 138 -36.40 -11.93 -3.79
C MET A 138 -36.16 -10.58 -3.11
N GLN A 139 -37.23 -9.84 -2.78
CA GLN A 139 -37.15 -8.59 -2.02
C GLN A 139 -36.62 -8.83 -0.59
N GLN A 140 -37.03 -9.91 0.09
CA GLN A 140 -36.48 -10.30 1.39
C GLN A 140 -34.98 -10.62 1.30
N CYS A 141 -34.54 -11.29 0.23
CA CYS A 141 -33.12 -11.52 -0.04
C CYS A 141 -32.36 -10.20 -0.27
N TYR A 142 -32.93 -9.26 -1.04
CA TYR A 142 -32.33 -7.95 -1.28
C TYR A 142 -32.22 -7.09 -0.02
N GLU A 143 -33.17 -7.16 0.92
CA GLU A 143 -33.04 -6.45 2.19
C GLU A 143 -31.96 -7.05 3.11
N ARG A 144 -31.52 -8.29 2.84
CA ARG A 144 -30.39 -8.95 3.53
C ARG A 144 -29.05 -8.80 2.79
N ARG A 145 -28.94 -7.94 1.77
CA ARG A 145 -27.73 -7.64 0.95
C ARG A 145 -26.46 -7.15 1.68
N ARG A 146 -26.42 -7.20 3.01
CA ARG A 146 -25.19 -7.04 3.82
C ARG A 146 -24.52 -8.39 4.15
N GLU A 147 -25.27 -9.48 4.05
CA GLU A 147 -24.85 -10.84 4.43
C GLU A 147 -24.12 -11.57 3.28
N TYR A 148 -24.20 -11.05 2.05
CA TYR A 148 -23.55 -11.55 0.84
C TYR A 148 -23.09 -10.40 -0.06
N GLN A 149 -22.29 -10.70 -1.08
CA GLN A 149 -21.64 -9.69 -1.93
C GLN A 149 -22.55 -9.30 -3.11
N LEU A 150 -23.18 -8.13 -3.06
CA LEU A 150 -24.09 -7.62 -4.09
C LEU A 150 -23.72 -6.18 -4.52
N PRO A 151 -23.73 -5.81 -5.82
CA PRO A 151 -23.45 -4.43 -6.25
C PRO A 151 -24.50 -3.42 -5.76
N ASP A 152 -24.05 -2.26 -5.25
CA ASP A 152 -24.92 -1.15 -4.82
C ASP A 152 -25.91 -0.70 -5.92
N SER A 153 -25.54 -0.81 -7.20
CA SER A 153 -26.36 -0.41 -8.35
C SER A 153 -27.46 -1.40 -8.73
N THR A 154 -27.55 -2.58 -8.10
CA THR A 154 -28.50 -3.65 -8.45
C THR A 154 -29.95 -3.16 -8.54
N LYS A 155 -30.48 -2.54 -7.48
CA LYS A 155 -31.88 -2.06 -7.44
C LYS A 155 -32.18 -1.06 -8.57
N TYR A 156 -31.24 -0.14 -8.83
CA TYR A 156 -31.39 0.86 -9.89
C TYR A 156 -31.59 0.26 -11.29
N TYR A 157 -30.97 -0.88 -11.58
CA TYR A 157 -31.17 -1.56 -12.87
C TYR A 157 -32.42 -2.46 -12.89
N LEU A 158 -32.76 -3.09 -11.76
CA LEU A 158 -33.88 -4.03 -11.70
C LEU A 158 -35.24 -3.33 -11.61
N ASP A 159 -35.31 -2.15 -10.98
CA ASP A 159 -36.50 -1.29 -11.01
C ASP A 159 -36.83 -0.79 -12.43
N ASP A 160 -35.83 -0.74 -13.31
CA ASP A 160 -35.87 -0.08 -14.63
C ASP A 160 -35.68 -1.08 -15.79
N ILE A 161 -35.86 -2.40 -15.53
CA ILE A 161 -35.47 -3.48 -16.44
C ILE A 161 -36.16 -3.43 -17.82
N GLU A 162 -37.39 -2.89 -17.89
CA GLU A 162 -38.11 -2.66 -19.16
C GLU A 162 -37.40 -1.64 -20.08
N ARG A 163 -36.79 -0.60 -19.50
CA ARG A 163 -36.01 0.42 -20.24
C ARG A 163 -34.73 -0.19 -20.83
N ILE A 164 -34.09 -1.07 -20.05
CA ILE A 164 -32.77 -1.65 -20.33
C ILE A 164 -32.86 -2.83 -21.31
N SER A 165 -33.97 -3.58 -21.28
CA SER A 165 -34.25 -4.69 -22.22
C SER A 165 -34.82 -4.25 -23.57
N SER A 166 -35.00 -2.94 -23.79
CA SER A 166 -35.43 -2.39 -25.08
C SER A 166 -34.42 -2.71 -26.21
N PRO A 167 -34.86 -3.21 -27.39
CA PRO A 167 -33.98 -3.39 -28.55
C PRO A 167 -33.33 -2.10 -29.09
N LEU A 168 -33.80 -0.94 -28.65
CA LEU A 168 -33.24 0.38 -28.96
C LEU A 168 -32.51 1.01 -27.75
N TYR A 169 -32.21 0.23 -26.71
CA TYR A 169 -31.54 0.72 -25.51
C TYR A 169 -30.19 1.36 -25.84
N VAL A 170 -29.95 2.51 -25.21
CA VAL A 170 -28.68 3.21 -25.16
C VAL A 170 -28.47 3.62 -23.70
N PRO A 171 -27.34 3.25 -23.07
CA PRO A 171 -27.05 3.66 -21.69
C PRO A 171 -27.10 5.18 -21.53
N SER A 172 -27.80 5.65 -20.50
CA SER A 172 -27.74 7.03 -20.06
C SER A 172 -26.42 7.30 -19.32
N GLU A 173 -26.09 8.58 -19.09
CA GLU A 173 -24.93 8.91 -18.25
C GLU A 173 -25.09 8.39 -16.82
N GLN A 174 -26.33 8.24 -16.32
CA GLN A 174 -26.58 7.69 -14.98
C GLN A 174 -26.38 6.18 -14.92
N ASP A 175 -26.70 5.44 -16.00
CA ASP A 175 -26.32 4.03 -16.13
C ASP A 175 -24.78 3.90 -16.16
N ILE A 176 -24.10 4.77 -16.92
CA ILE A 176 -22.64 4.76 -17.02
C ILE A 176 -21.97 5.11 -15.68
N LEU A 177 -22.52 6.03 -14.89
CA LEU A 177 -22.05 6.32 -13.53
C LEU A 177 -22.21 5.11 -12.58
N ARG A 178 -23.24 4.28 -12.79
CA ARG A 178 -23.63 3.16 -11.93
C ARG A 178 -23.10 1.78 -12.37
N VAL A 179 -22.61 1.62 -13.60
CA VAL A 179 -22.00 0.36 -14.07
C VAL A 179 -20.64 0.12 -13.43
N ARG A 180 -20.50 -1.03 -12.78
CA ARG A 180 -19.25 -1.53 -12.21
C ARG A 180 -18.43 -2.19 -13.32
N VAL A 181 -17.28 -1.60 -13.62
CA VAL A 181 -16.19 -2.24 -14.37
C VAL A 181 -15.03 -2.41 -13.40
N ARG A 182 -14.35 -3.56 -13.39
CA ARG A 182 -13.24 -3.81 -12.46
C ARG A 182 -12.00 -3.06 -12.94
N THR A 183 -11.57 -2.05 -12.18
CA THR A 183 -10.37 -1.25 -12.48
C THR A 183 -9.10 -2.06 -12.20
N THR A 184 -8.45 -2.53 -13.26
CA THR A 184 -7.16 -3.24 -13.21
C THR A 184 -6.03 -2.31 -13.67
N GLY A 185 -4.93 -2.30 -12.91
CA GLY A 185 -3.77 -1.45 -13.18
C GLY A 185 -3.98 0.00 -12.74
N ILE A 186 -3.37 0.91 -13.51
CA ILE A 186 -3.36 2.36 -13.30
C ILE A 186 -3.97 3.01 -14.53
N ILE A 187 -4.99 3.86 -14.33
CA ILE A 187 -5.67 4.57 -15.41
C ILE A 187 -5.49 6.07 -15.19
N GLU A 188 -4.97 6.77 -16.19
CA GLU A 188 -4.73 8.21 -16.13
C GLU A 188 -5.74 8.98 -16.97
N TYR A 189 -6.39 9.97 -16.36
CA TYR A 189 -7.35 10.86 -16.99
C TYR A 189 -6.85 12.30 -16.97
N PHE A 190 -6.78 12.90 -18.15
CA PHE A 190 -6.31 14.28 -18.35
C PHE A 190 -7.48 15.20 -18.68
N PHE A 191 -7.57 16.33 -17.97
CA PHE A 191 -8.52 17.40 -18.30
C PHE A 191 -7.92 18.79 -18.05
N ASN A 192 -8.38 19.77 -18.82
CA ASN A 192 -7.95 21.14 -18.72
C ASN A 192 -8.96 21.93 -17.90
N LEU A 193 -8.49 22.65 -16.87
CA LEU A 193 -9.35 23.48 -16.04
C LEU A 193 -8.76 24.89 -15.96
N SER A 194 -9.47 25.85 -16.56
CA SER A 194 -8.95 27.20 -16.83
C SER A 194 -7.64 27.17 -17.63
N SER A 195 -6.49 27.40 -16.99
CA SER A 195 -5.16 27.41 -17.61
C SER A 195 -4.23 26.32 -17.07
N VAL A 196 -4.76 25.35 -16.33
CA VAL A 196 -3.99 24.28 -15.67
C VAL A 196 -4.44 22.93 -16.22
N VAL A 197 -3.47 22.05 -16.50
CA VAL A 197 -3.72 20.67 -16.90
C VAL A 197 -3.74 19.82 -15.63
N PHE A 198 -4.84 19.12 -15.39
CA PHE A 198 -4.97 18.17 -14.29
C PHE A 198 -4.80 16.74 -14.82
N ARG A 199 -3.88 15.99 -14.20
CA ARG A 199 -3.63 14.57 -14.44
C ARG A 199 -4.16 13.80 -13.23
N MET A 200 -5.34 13.21 -13.38
CA MET A 200 -5.99 12.43 -12.33
C MET A 200 -5.70 10.96 -12.54
N VAL A 201 -5.20 10.29 -11.51
CA VAL A 201 -4.79 8.88 -11.55
C VAL A 201 -5.75 8.05 -10.72
N ASP A 202 -6.40 7.08 -11.36
CA ASP A 202 -7.23 6.05 -10.73
C ASP A 202 -6.46 4.72 -10.68
N VAL A 203 -6.67 3.97 -9.60
CA VAL A 203 -5.95 2.73 -9.30
C VAL A 203 -6.89 1.71 -8.67
N GLY A 204 -6.69 0.43 -8.98
CA GLY A 204 -7.50 -0.64 -8.40
C GLY A 204 -7.46 -0.64 -6.86
N GLY A 205 -8.63 -0.69 -6.22
CA GLY A 205 -8.77 -0.63 -4.75
C GLY A 205 -8.76 -1.97 -4.02
N GLN A 206 -8.89 -3.07 -4.76
CA GLN A 206 -8.85 -4.45 -4.24
C GLN A 206 -7.43 -4.80 -3.77
N ARG A 207 -7.30 -5.73 -2.81
CA ARG A 207 -6.01 -6.05 -2.16
C ARG A 207 -4.90 -6.40 -3.17
N SER A 208 -5.24 -7.14 -4.24
CA SER A 208 -4.33 -7.51 -5.34
C SER A 208 -3.74 -6.32 -6.11
N GLU A 209 -4.49 -5.24 -6.26
CA GLU A 209 -4.11 -4.10 -7.10
C GLU A 209 -3.25 -3.07 -6.35
N ARG A 210 -3.29 -3.05 -5.01
CA ARG A 210 -2.60 -2.03 -4.20
C ARG A 210 -1.08 -2.05 -4.33
N ARG A 211 -0.48 -3.21 -4.66
CA ARG A 211 0.96 -3.31 -4.97
C ARG A 211 1.39 -2.37 -6.11
N LYS A 212 0.48 -2.04 -7.03
CA LYS A 212 0.72 -1.15 -8.17
C LYS A 212 0.64 0.34 -7.81
N TRP A 213 0.16 0.69 -6.62
CA TRP A 213 -0.02 2.09 -6.20
C TRP A 213 1.32 2.85 -6.15
N ILE A 214 2.42 2.19 -5.77
CA ILE A 214 3.72 2.85 -5.62
C ILE A 214 4.20 3.59 -6.88
N HIS A 215 3.89 3.07 -8.08
CA HIS A 215 4.30 3.68 -9.37
C HIS A 215 3.67 5.05 -9.62
N CYS A 216 2.55 5.38 -8.95
CA CYS A 216 1.90 6.67 -9.09
C CYS A 216 2.18 7.64 -7.93
N PHE A 217 2.97 7.26 -6.92
CA PHE A 217 3.22 8.05 -5.71
C PHE A 217 4.20 9.22 -5.92
N GLU A 218 5.07 9.18 -6.93
CA GLU A 218 5.99 10.28 -7.22
C GLU A 218 5.27 11.56 -7.65
N ASN A 219 5.75 12.71 -7.19
CA ASN A 219 5.31 14.05 -7.61
C ASN A 219 3.78 14.31 -7.51
N VAL A 220 3.11 13.67 -6.55
CA VAL A 220 1.66 13.86 -6.30
C VAL A 220 1.39 15.19 -5.58
N THR A 221 0.65 16.09 -6.23
CA THR A 221 0.26 17.40 -5.66
C THR A 221 -0.82 17.26 -4.60
N SER A 222 -1.79 16.37 -4.84
CA SER A 222 -2.94 16.17 -3.97
C SER A 222 -3.45 14.74 -4.03
N ILE A 223 -3.88 14.23 -2.88
CA ILE A 223 -4.48 12.91 -2.73
C ILE A 223 -5.95 13.11 -2.38
N ILE A 224 -6.81 12.41 -3.11
CA ILE A 224 -8.24 12.34 -2.85
C ILE A 224 -8.54 10.91 -2.40
N PHE A 225 -8.76 10.74 -1.10
CA PHE A 225 -9.08 9.43 -0.52
C PHE A 225 -10.60 9.24 -0.44
N LEU A 226 -11.13 8.19 -1.07
CA LEU A 226 -12.55 7.92 -1.13
C LEU A 226 -12.94 6.82 -0.13
N VAL A 227 -13.82 7.19 0.80
CA VAL A 227 -14.42 6.33 1.82
C VAL A 227 -15.87 6.04 1.41
N ALA A 228 -16.29 4.77 1.45
CA ALA A 228 -17.68 4.39 1.28
C ALA A 228 -18.42 4.43 2.63
N LEU A 229 -19.41 5.33 2.77
CA LEU A 229 -20.15 5.50 4.01
C LEU A 229 -21.13 4.36 4.33
N ASN A 230 -21.58 3.60 3.34
CA ASN A 230 -22.52 2.49 3.51
C ASN A 230 -21.83 1.15 3.86
N GLU A 231 -20.51 1.08 3.90
CA GLU A 231 -19.73 -0.16 4.07
C GLU A 231 -19.44 -0.51 5.54
N TYR A 232 -20.05 0.19 6.51
CA TYR A 232 -19.83 -0.02 7.95
C TYR A 232 -20.34 -1.36 8.48
N ASP A 233 -21.33 -1.98 7.84
CA ASP A 233 -21.95 -3.25 8.24
C ASP A 233 -21.63 -4.41 7.27
N GLN A 234 -20.60 -4.25 6.42
CA GLN A 234 -20.23 -5.20 5.38
C GLN A 234 -18.81 -5.75 5.56
N VAL A 235 -18.63 -7.01 5.13
CA VAL A 235 -17.33 -7.69 5.12
C VAL A 235 -16.65 -7.62 3.74
N LEU A 236 -15.32 -7.76 3.71
CA LEU A 236 -14.55 -7.76 2.47
C LEU A 236 -14.96 -8.91 1.55
N TYR A 237 -14.85 -8.67 0.24
CA TYR A 237 -14.96 -9.73 -0.75
C TYR A 237 -13.79 -10.73 -0.61
N GLU A 238 -12.59 -10.22 -0.31
CA GLU A 238 -11.38 -11.01 -0.13
C GLU A 238 -11.28 -11.74 1.24
N ASN A 239 -12.05 -11.34 2.25
CA ASN A 239 -12.08 -12.01 3.57
C ASN A 239 -13.40 -11.74 4.32
N SER A 240 -14.19 -12.79 4.54
CA SER A 240 -15.48 -12.73 5.23
C SER A 240 -15.39 -12.42 6.74
N LYS A 241 -14.19 -12.40 7.33
CA LYS A 241 -13.97 -12.03 8.74
C LYS A 241 -13.66 -10.55 8.97
N GLU A 242 -13.35 -9.79 7.92
CA GLU A 242 -12.85 -8.41 8.04
C GLU A 242 -13.88 -7.38 7.56
N ASN A 243 -14.12 -6.35 8.37
CA ASN A 243 -15.03 -5.25 8.05
C ASN A 243 -14.43 -4.30 6.99
N ARG A 244 -15.23 -3.93 5.98
CA ARG A 244 -14.79 -3.06 4.87
C ARG A 244 -14.38 -1.65 5.31
N MET A 245 -15.04 -1.09 6.32
CA MET A 245 -14.72 0.25 6.84
C MET A 245 -13.46 0.23 7.71
N GLU A 246 -13.18 -0.86 8.44
CA GLU A 246 -11.89 -1.05 9.15
C GLU A 246 -10.71 -1.20 8.19
N GLU A 247 -10.85 -1.99 7.13
CA GLU A 247 -9.88 -2.05 6.03
C GLU A 247 -9.60 -0.63 5.46
N SER A 248 -10.66 0.14 5.19
CA SER A 248 -10.56 1.51 4.68
C SER A 248 -9.86 2.46 5.67
N LYS A 249 -10.11 2.33 6.98
CA LYS A 249 -9.38 3.05 8.04
C LYS A 249 -7.91 2.65 8.07
N GLY A 250 -7.60 1.35 7.98
CA GLY A 250 -6.22 0.82 7.95
C GLY A 250 -5.41 1.39 6.79
N ILE A 251 -5.95 1.36 5.57
CA ILE A 251 -5.33 1.97 4.39
C ILE A 251 -5.18 3.49 4.60
N PHE A 252 -6.20 4.19 5.09
CA PHE A 252 -6.11 5.63 5.31
C PHE A 252 -5.01 5.99 6.31
N LYS A 253 -4.88 5.27 7.43
CA LYS A 253 -3.82 5.46 8.43
C LYS A 253 -2.43 5.30 7.82
N GLN A 254 -2.24 4.36 6.89
CA GLN A 254 -0.97 4.21 6.17
C GLN A 254 -0.72 5.38 5.20
N ILE A 255 -1.71 5.75 4.39
CA ILE A 255 -1.59 6.79 3.35
C ILE A 255 -1.43 8.20 3.94
N VAL A 256 -2.17 8.56 4.99
CA VAL A 256 -2.13 9.92 5.55
C VAL A 256 -0.78 10.24 6.20
N ASN A 257 -0.16 9.24 6.83
CA ASN A 257 1.13 9.33 7.51
C ASN A 257 2.33 8.94 6.63
N TYR A 258 2.13 8.66 5.33
CA TYR A 258 3.19 8.18 4.45
C TYR A 258 4.23 9.30 4.14
N PRO A 259 5.55 9.07 4.31
CA PRO A 259 6.57 10.13 4.21
C PRO A 259 6.59 10.91 2.88
N LEU A 260 6.42 10.24 1.73
CA LEU A 260 6.41 10.93 0.43
C LEU A 260 5.22 11.89 0.29
N PHE A 261 4.18 11.73 1.11
CA PHE A 261 2.95 12.52 1.09
C PHE A 261 2.89 13.59 2.18
N LEU A 262 3.99 13.86 2.91
CA LEU A 262 4.03 14.95 3.89
C LEU A 262 3.82 16.34 3.26
N ARG A 263 4.22 16.52 2.00
CA ARG A 263 4.03 17.76 1.23
C ARG A 263 2.75 17.77 0.37
N SER A 264 2.13 16.61 0.15
CA SER A 264 0.91 16.48 -0.64
C SER A 264 -0.31 16.89 0.17
N SER A 265 -1.20 17.69 -0.43
CA SER A 265 -2.49 18.04 0.19
C SER A 265 -3.39 16.80 0.30
N MET A 266 -4.13 16.66 1.41
CA MET A 266 -4.98 15.49 1.68
C MET A 266 -6.46 15.87 1.71
N ILE A 267 -7.23 15.30 0.79
CA ILE A 267 -8.68 15.48 0.64
C ILE A 267 -9.35 14.15 0.93
N ILE A 268 -10.46 14.16 1.67
CA ILE A 268 -11.24 12.95 1.99
C ILE A 268 -12.66 13.11 1.48
N PHE A 269 -13.12 12.17 0.65
CA PHE A 269 -14.49 12.10 0.16
C PHE A 269 -15.23 10.95 0.82
N PHE A 270 -16.15 11.31 1.70
CA PHE A 270 -17.10 10.39 2.32
C PHE A 270 -18.28 10.21 1.36
N ASN A 271 -18.16 9.20 0.47
CA ASN A 271 -19.05 8.90 -0.64
C ASN A 271 -20.19 7.95 -0.24
N LYS A 272 -21.17 7.76 -1.13
CA LYS A 272 -22.37 6.93 -0.93
C LYS A 272 -23.25 7.45 0.24
N THR A 273 -23.31 8.77 0.40
CA THR A 273 -24.13 9.46 1.41
C THR A 273 -25.64 9.17 1.28
N ASP A 274 -26.10 8.93 0.06
CA ASP A 274 -27.44 8.47 -0.28
C ASP A 274 -27.72 7.07 0.29
N LEU A 275 -26.81 6.12 0.08
CA LEU A 275 -26.96 4.74 0.57
C LEU A 275 -26.84 4.65 2.10
N LEU A 276 -26.03 5.50 2.75
CA LEU A 276 -26.02 5.61 4.21
C LEU A 276 -27.38 6.12 4.74
N ARG A 277 -28.03 7.08 4.07
CA ARG A 277 -29.33 7.61 4.48
C ARG A 277 -30.45 6.56 4.41
N GLU A 278 -30.39 5.62 3.46
CA GLU A 278 -31.30 4.47 3.42
C GLU A 278 -30.96 3.43 4.51
N LYS A 279 -29.66 3.09 4.66
CA LYS A 279 -29.21 1.98 5.49
C LYS A 279 -29.31 2.24 7.00
N ILE A 280 -29.09 3.48 7.46
CA ILE A 280 -29.02 3.81 8.89
C ILE A 280 -30.32 3.54 9.67
N SER A 281 -31.47 3.46 8.99
CA SER A 281 -32.76 3.09 9.58
C SER A 281 -33.01 1.58 9.71
N LYS A 282 -32.13 0.73 9.15
CA LYS A 282 -32.23 -0.73 9.11
C LYS A 282 -31.03 -1.47 9.74
N SER A 283 -29.93 -0.74 9.97
CA SER A 283 -28.65 -1.28 10.42
C SER A 283 -27.98 -0.22 11.31
N HIS A 284 -27.94 -0.39 12.63
CA HIS A 284 -27.50 0.68 13.53
C HIS A 284 -25.97 0.71 13.65
N LEU A 285 -25.39 1.90 13.60
CA LEU A 285 -23.93 2.06 13.61
C LEU A 285 -23.29 1.58 14.93
N ALA A 286 -24.01 1.70 16.05
CA ALA A 286 -23.56 1.24 17.38
C ALA A 286 -23.33 -0.29 17.47
N ASP A 287 -24.00 -1.08 16.63
CA ASP A 287 -23.87 -2.55 16.62
C ASP A 287 -22.50 -3.00 16.07
N TYR A 288 -21.83 -2.11 15.32
CA TYR A 288 -20.52 -2.32 14.68
C TYR A 288 -19.43 -1.42 15.29
N TYR A 289 -19.82 -0.28 15.87
CA TYR A 289 -18.96 0.74 16.47
C TYR A 289 -19.50 1.14 17.85
N PRO A 290 -19.18 0.39 18.93
CA PRO A 290 -19.73 0.61 20.27
C PRO A 290 -19.42 2.00 20.87
N GLU A 291 -18.44 2.72 20.33
CA GLU A 291 -18.10 4.10 20.70
C GLU A 291 -19.12 5.13 20.16
N TYR A 292 -20.02 4.73 19.25
CA TYR A 292 -21.05 5.58 18.69
C TYR A 292 -22.17 5.85 19.71
N THR A 293 -22.00 6.93 20.47
CA THR A 293 -22.99 7.47 21.43
C THR A 293 -24.03 8.41 20.81
N GLY A 294 -24.12 8.44 19.46
CA GLY A 294 -25.07 9.29 18.74
C GLY A 294 -26.48 8.66 18.64
N PRO A 295 -27.50 9.45 18.25
CA PRO A 295 -28.84 8.93 18.05
C PRO A 295 -28.89 7.87 16.92
N GLN A 296 -29.74 6.86 17.08
CA GLN A 296 -30.11 5.94 16.01
C GLN A 296 -30.83 6.69 14.89
N ASN A 297 -30.77 6.13 13.67
CA ASN A 297 -31.46 6.60 12.46
C ASN A 297 -31.06 8.02 11.95
N ASP A 298 -30.14 8.74 12.61
CA ASP A 298 -29.59 10.01 12.10
C ASP A 298 -28.31 9.80 11.28
N ALA A 299 -28.47 9.80 9.95
CA ALA A 299 -27.36 9.76 9.01
C ALA A 299 -26.35 10.91 9.20
N ASN A 300 -26.77 12.08 9.71
CA ASN A 300 -25.88 13.23 9.89
C ASN A 300 -25.02 13.10 11.14
N ALA A 301 -25.52 12.47 12.20
CA ALA A 301 -24.73 12.07 13.36
C ALA A 301 -23.74 10.95 13.00
N ALA A 302 -24.20 9.91 12.29
CA ALA A 302 -23.35 8.84 11.77
C ALA A 302 -22.20 9.37 10.89
N MET A 303 -22.50 10.24 9.92
CA MET A 303 -21.49 10.90 9.09
C MET A 303 -20.46 11.70 9.90
N LYS A 304 -20.88 12.45 10.93
CA LYS A 304 -19.98 13.21 11.80
C LYS A 304 -19.12 12.32 12.70
N PHE A 305 -19.59 11.14 13.08
CA PHE A 305 -18.79 10.15 13.80
C PHE A 305 -17.75 9.51 12.88
N ILE A 306 -18.15 9.03 11.71
CA ILE A 306 -17.23 8.41 10.73
C ILE A 306 -16.16 9.42 10.29
N LEU A 307 -16.51 10.69 10.06
CA LEU A 307 -15.55 11.78 9.83
C LEU A 307 -14.46 11.81 10.92
N ARG A 308 -14.87 11.90 12.18
CA ARG A 308 -13.95 11.97 13.33
C ARG A 308 -13.06 10.72 13.44
N MET A 309 -13.61 9.53 13.15
CA MET A 309 -12.82 8.29 13.13
C MET A 309 -11.64 8.39 12.16
N TYR A 310 -11.82 8.99 10.99
CA TYR A 310 -10.75 9.17 10.00
C TYR A 310 -9.82 10.33 10.36
N GLU A 311 -10.36 11.44 10.87
CA GLU A 311 -9.55 12.58 11.33
C GLU A 311 -8.57 12.18 12.45
N ALA A 312 -8.96 11.25 13.34
CA ALA A 312 -8.11 10.74 14.41
C ALA A 312 -6.97 9.80 13.96
N LEU A 313 -6.92 9.39 12.68
CA LEU A 313 -5.86 8.52 12.13
C LEU A 313 -4.65 9.29 11.60
N ASN A 314 -4.74 10.62 11.56
CA ASN A 314 -3.66 11.50 11.13
C ASN A 314 -2.76 11.89 12.31
N SER A 315 -1.54 11.37 12.34
CA SER A 315 -0.55 11.66 13.39
C SER A 315 0.02 13.08 13.27
N ASP A 316 0.01 13.67 12.07
CA ASP A 316 0.55 15.02 11.84
C ASP A 316 -0.53 16.10 12.01
N THR A 317 -0.59 16.69 13.21
CA THR A 317 -1.49 17.81 13.52
C THR A 317 -1.25 19.07 12.68
N CYS A 318 -0.13 19.19 11.96
CA CYS A 318 0.13 20.30 11.03
C CYS A 318 -0.44 20.01 9.62
N LYS A 319 -0.66 18.74 9.26
CA LYS A 319 -1.23 18.31 7.98
C LYS A 319 -2.75 18.46 7.98
N ARG A 320 -3.24 19.59 7.48
CA ARG A 320 -4.69 19.85 7.36
C ARG A 320 -5.36 18.88 6.37
N LEU A 321 -6.40 18.19 6.85
CA LEU A 321 -7.31 17.37 6.06
C LEU A 321 -8.45 18.24 5.51
N TYR A 322 -8.93 17.93 4.31
CA TYR A 322 -10.07 18.59 3.66
C TYR A 322 -11.18 17.59 3.35
N SER A 323 -12.16 17.51 4.25
CA SER A 323 -13.21 16.47 4.22
C SER A 323 -14.51 16.97 3.57
N HIS A 324 -15.07 16.18 2.64
CA HIS A 324 -16.36 16.45 2.00
C HIS A 324 -17.27 15.22 2.01
N PHE A 325 -18.57 15.44 2.21
CA PHE A 325 -19.61 14.42 2.07
C PHE A 325 -20.17 14.45 0.64
N THR A 326 -20.21 13.29 -0.03
CA THR A 326 -20.40 13.23 -1.49
C THR A 326 -21.41 12.14 -1.90
N CYS A 327 -22.03 12.30 -3.07
CA CYS A 327 -22.66 11.21 -3.81
C CYS A 327 -22.07 11.22 -5.22
N ALA A 328 -21.21 10.26 -5.55
CA ALA A 328 -20.57 10.20 -6.85
C ALA A 328 -21.55 9.99 -8.03
N THR A 329 -22.81 9.62 -7.78
CA THR A 329 -23.88 9.52 -8.80
C THR A 329 -24.75 10.78 -8.92
N ASP A 330 -24.39 11.87 -8.23
CA ASP A 330 -24.98 13.19 -8.37
C ASP A 330 -23.95 14.16 -8.99
N THR A 331 -24.18 14.52 -10.25
CA THR A 331 -23.29 15.37 -11.04
C THR A 331 -23.19 16.80 -10.51
N GLU A 332 -24.26 17.36 -9.92
CA GLU A 332 -24.24 18.72 -9.38
C GLU A 332 -23.60 18.77 -7.98
N ASN A 333 -23.82 17.75 -7.15
CA ASN A 333 -23.05 17.57 -5.92
C ASN A 333 -21.54 17.55 -6.21
N ILE A 334 -21.11 16.72 -7.16
CA ILE A 334 -19.70 16.61 -7.55
C ILE A 334 -19.17 17.89 -8.21
N ARG A 335 -19.96 18.59 -9.04
CA ARG A 335 -19.60 19.90 -9.61
C ARG A 335 -19.28 20.93 -8.53
N LEU A 336 -20.15 21.04 -7.51
CA LEU A 336 -19.99 21.99 -6.41
C LEU A 336 -18.78 21.65 -5.52
N ILE A 337 -18.64 20.37 -5.12
CA ILE A 337 -17.50 19.89 -4.32
C ILE A 337 -16.19 20.12 -5.06
N PHE A 338 -16.12 19.77 -6.35
CA PHE A 338 -14.87 19.85 -7.09
C PHE A 338 -14.43 21.30 -7.34
N SER A 339 -15.35 22.26 -7.44
CA SER A 339 -14.95 23.69 -7.46
C SER A 339 -14.27 24.12 -6.16
N ALA A 340 -14.80 23.74 -4.99
CA ALA A 340 -14.19 24.06 -3.69
C ALA A 340 -12.83 23.34 -3.48
N VAL A 341 -12.72 22.10 -3.96
CA VAL A 341 -11.47 21.32 -3.99
C VAL A 341 -10.43 21.97 -4.90
N LYS A 342 -10.82 22.43 -6.09
CA LYS A 342 -9.95 23.19 -7.00
C LYS A 342 -9.40 24.45 -6.32
N ASP A 343 -10.22 25.25 -5.65
CA ASP A 343 -9.74 26.45 -4.94
C ASP A 343 -8.76 26.10 -3.79
N THR A 344 -9.01 24.97 -3.12
CA THR A 344 -8.11 24.42 -2.09
C THR A 344 -6.75 23.98 -2.67
N ILE A 345 -6.75 23.21 -3.76
CA ILE A 345 -5.52 22.73 -4.42
C ILE A 345 -4.71 23.92 -4.97
N MET A 346 -5.37 24.89 -5.60
CA MET A 346 -4.72 26.10 -6.11
C MET A 346 -4.13 26.95 -4.97
N SER A 347 -4.81 27.06 -3.83
CA SER A 347 -4.27 27.73 -2.63
C SER A 347 -3.04 27.00 -2.07
N CYS A 348 -3.00 25.67 -2.12
CA CYS A 348 -1.80 24.90 -1.77
C CYS A 348 -0.64 25.09 -2.77
N LEU A 349 -0.93 25.19 -4.08
CA LEU A 349 0.07 25.40 -5.13
C LEU A 349 0.69 26.80 -5.12
N TYR A 350 -0.10 27.85 -4.90
CA TYR A 350 0.36 29.25 -4.94
C TYR A 350 0.74 29.81 -3.56
N ARG A 351 0.75 28.99 -2.51
CA ARG A 351 1.33 29.38 -1.21
C ARG A 351 2.85 29.56 -1.36
N PRO A 352 3.41 30.75 -1.04
CA PRO A 352 4.85 30.94 -1.06
C PRO A 352 5.51 29.97 -0.08
N ALA A 353 6.57 29.29 -0.52
CA ALA A 353 7.38 28.49 0.38
C ALA A 353 8.17 29.44 1.29
N ILE A 354 7.85 29.45 2.58
CA ILE A 354 8.62 30.24 3.56
C ILE A 354 9.90 29.47 3.84
N ALA A 355 10.98 29.85 3.14
CA ALA A 355 12.32 29.36 3.45
C ALA A 355 12.84 30.12 4.67
N MET A 356 12.89 29.44 5.81
CA MET A 356 13.65 29.91 6.97
C MET A 356 15.13 29.60 6.77
N THR A 357 15.89 30.60 6.35
CA THR A 357 17.35 30.53 6.29
C THR A 357 17.94 31.14 7.55
N PHE A 358 18.65 30.33 8.35
CA PHE A 358 19.36 30.79 9.54
C PHE A 358 20.60 31.59 9.14
N GLY A 359 20.70 32.84 9.60
CA GLY A 359 21.93 33.62 9.50
C GLY A 359 22.98 33.21 10.54
N PRO A 360 24.27 33.47 10.31
CA PRO A 360 25.38 33.06 11.21
C PRO A 360 25.40 33.76 12.58
N VAL A 361 24.37 34.54 12.93
CA VAL A 361 24.21 35.27 14.21
C VAL A 361 22.79 35.11 14.77
N GLY A 362 22.08 34.04 14.42
CA GLY A 362 20.74 33.74 14.96
C GLY A 362 19.59 34.55 14.35
N GLU A 363 19.83 35.42 13.37
CA GLU A 363 18.75 36.06 12.60
C GLU A 363 17.93 35.02 11.82
N ILE A 364 16.65 34.89 12.14
CA ILE A 364 15.67 34.14 11.35
C ILE A 364 15.23 35.04 10.19
N LYS A 365 15.74 34.78 8.98
CA LYS A 365 15.31 35.47 7.76
C LYS A 365 14.24 34.64 7.03
N CYS A 366 12.99 35.05 7.20
CA CYS A 366 11.83 34.52 6.49
C CYS A 366 11.81 35.05 5.05
N ASN A 367 12.36 34.28 4.11
CA ASN A 367 12.31 34.62 2.69
C ASN A 367 11.01 34.08 2.06
N LEU A 368 10.22 34.97 1.44
CA LEU A 368 9.04 34.60 0.66
C LEU A 368 9.48 34.02 -0.69
N ILE A 369 9.54 32.69 -0.83
CA ILE A 369 9.74 32.08 -2.15
C ILE A 369 8.39 32.02 -2.87
N VAL A 370 8.08 33.09 -3.61
CA VAL A 370 7.02 33.10 -4.61
C VAL A 370 7.54 32.38 -5.85
N GLN A 371 6.86 31.32 -6.29
CA GLN A 371 7.03 30.85 -7.66
C GLN A 371 6.38 31.87 -8.60
N GLU A 372 7.20 32.68 -9.29
CA GLU A 372 6.69 33.66 -10.25
C GLU A 372 5.99 32.97 -11.43
N GLY A 373 4.67 33.18 -11.54
CA GLY A 373 3.95 32.92 -12.77
C GLY A 373 4.44 33.85 -13.90
N PRO A 374 4.44 33.41 -15.17
CA PRO A 374 5.02 34.18 -16.26
C PRO A 374 4.18 35.41 -16.63
N GLY A 375 4.54 36.60 -16.12
CA GLY A 375 3.89 37.85 -16.59
C GLY A 375 4.25 39.18 -15.93
N THR A 376 4.76 39.23 -14.70
CA THR A 376 4.80 40.49 -13.91
C THR A 376 6.20 41.11 -13.76
N ARG A 377 6.28 42.45 -13.75
CA ARG A 377 7.54 43.20 -13.55
C ARG A 377 7.83 43.46 -12.07
N ARG A 378 9.12 43.45 -11.71
CA ARG A 378 9.63 43.78 -10.35
C ARG A 378 9.19 45.17 -9.87
N SER A 379 8.79 45.23 -8.60
CA SER A 379 8.96 46.40 -7.74
C SER A 379 9.37 45.91 -6.34
N SER A 380 10.48 46.43 -5.81
CA SER A 380 11.03 46.01 -4.51
C SER A 380 10.73 47.05 -3.43
N PHE A 381 10.07 46.65 -2.35
CA PHE A 381 9.92 47.45 -1.14
C PHE A 381 10.70 46.85 0.02
N SER A 382 11.46 47.68 0.73
CA SER A 382 12.13 47.37 1.98
C SER A 382 11.41 48.07 3.13
N LEU A 383 11.03 47.33 4.18
CA LEU A 383 10.48 47.90 5.41
C LEU A 383 11.44 47.65 6.57
N THR A 384 11.88 48.73 7.21
CA THR A 384 12.59 48.72 8.50
C THR A 384 11.60 49.11 9.60
N PRO A 385 11.67 48.51 10.80
CA PRO A 385 10.76 48.84 11.89
C PRO A 385 11.06 50.22 12.49
N GLY A 386 10.00 50.95 12.85
CA GLY A 386 10.04 52.19 13.63
C GLY A 386 8.94 52.17 14.69
N ASN A 387 9.18 52.84 15.82
CA ASN A 387 8.23 52.97 16.94
C ASN A 387 7.22 54.12 16.70
N GLU A 388 6.34 54.32 17.71
CA GLU A 388 5.25 55.31 17.78
C GLU A 388 3.95 54.86 17.06
N GLY A 389 2.75 55.00 17.64
CA GLY A 389 2.35 55.49 18.97
C GLY A 389 0.90 55.10 19.30
N MET A 390 0.43 55.36 20.53
CA MET A 390 -0.97 55.09 20.94
C MET A 390 -1.92 56.19 20.47
N GLU A 391 -3.10 55.81 19.95
CA GLU A 391 -4.36 56.54 20.20
C GLU A 391 -5.59 55.63 20.01
N GLN A 392 -6.77 56.06 20.51
CA GLN A 392 -7.96 55.21 20.70
C GLN A 392 -9.07 55.48 19.65
N PRO A 393 -9.92 54.48 19.33
CA PRO A 393 -11.15 54.71 18.56
C PRO A 393 -12.32 55.16 19.45
N PRO A 394 -13.24 56.02 18.96
CA PRO A 394 -14.47 56.40 19.68
C PRO A 394 -15.58 55.34 19.60
N GLU A 395 -16.52 55.40 20.56
CA GLU A 395 -17.53 54.36 20.83
C GLU A 395 -18.92 54.57 20.18
N HIS A 396 -19.86 53.67 20.57
CA HIS A 396 -21.33 53.81 20.67
C HIS A 396 -22.18 53.32 19.46
N LYS A 397 -23.33 52.63 19.66
CA LYS A 397 -24.02 52.22 20.90
C LYS A 397 -25.04 51.06 20.73
N MET A 398 -25.13 50.18 21.75
CA MET A 398 -26.34 49.50 22.33
C MET A 398 -27.26 48.64 21.41
N ASN A 399 -27.93 47.55 21.85
CA ASN A 399 -28.21 46.89 23.15
C ASN A 399 -27.96 45.35 23.02
N SER A 400 -27.44 44.59 23.99
CA SER A 400 -28.04 44.04 25.24
C SER A 400 -29.27 43.12 25.02
N GLU A 401 -29.43 41.92 25.63
CA GLU A 401 -28.75 41.19 26.74
C GLU A 401 -28.56 39.69 26.35
N GLY A 402 -27.99 38.72 27.10
CA GLY A 402 -27.35 38.62 28.43
C GLY A 402 -26.02 37.81 28.36
N ALA A 403 -25.39 37.21 29.38
CA ALA A 403 -25.72 36.71 30.74
C ALA A 403 -26.41 35.32 30.79
N GLU A 404 -25.85 34.23 31.33
CA GLU A 404 -24.50 33.87 31.87
C GLU A 404 -24.17 32.41 31.43
N GLY A 405 -23.09 31.69 31.78
CA GLY A 405 -21.93 31.88 32.67
C GLY A 405 -21.05 30.60 32.70
N ARG A 406 -19.89 30.60 33.38
CA ARG A 406 -19.05 29.38 33.65
C ARG A 406 -18.11 29.59 34.86
N PRO A 407 -17.92 28.56 35.71
CA PRO A 407 -16.60 28.32 36.30
C PRO A 407 -16.17 26.84 36.25
N ALA A 408 -14.86 26.61 36.39
CA ALA A 408 -14.21 25.31 36.59
C ALA A 408 -12.77 25.55 37.09
N PRO A 409 -12.07 24.55 37.66
CA PRO A 409 -12.51 23.50 38.59
C PRO A 409 -11.66 23.49 39.89
N PRO A 410 -11.98 22.67 40.89
CA PRO A 410 -11.05 22.29 41.97
C PRO A 410 -10.43 20.89 41.75
N THR A 411 -9.23 20.68 42.32
CA THR A 411 -8.43 19.45 42.17
C THR A 411 -8.47 18.56 43.43
N THR A 412 -8.04 17.29 43.29
CA THR A 412 -7.60 16.35 44.35
C THR A 412 -8.59 15.85 45.44
N LEU A 413 -8.90 14.54 45.34
CA LEU A 413 -8.84 13.46 46.37
C LEU A 413 -9.38 13.68 47.81
N PRO A 414 -10.09 12.67 48.38
CA PRO A 414 -9.38 11.61 49.14
C PRO A 414 -9.93 10.17 49.00
N LEU A 415 -9.21 9.19 49.59
CA LEU A 415 -9.53 7.76 49.63
C LEU A 415 -9.83 7.25 51.06
N LYS A 416 -10.96 6.52 51.24
CA LYS A 416 -11.31 5.49 52.26
C LYS A 416 -12.82 5.20 52.14
N GLY A 417 -13.36 4.04 52.51
CA GLY A 417 -12.83 2.77 53.03
C GLY A 417 -13.99 1.85 53.47
N ASP A 418 -13.72 0.55 53.71
CA ASP A 418 -14.62 -0.46 54.32
C ASP A 418 -15.91 -0.86 53.54
N GLU A 419 -16.44 -2.09 53.57
CA GLU A 419 -15.85 -3.43 53.80
C GLU A 419 -16.79 -4.57 53.30
N GLY A 420 -16.26 -5.79 53.10
CA GLY A 420 -17.00 -7.05 53.29
C GLY A 420 -17.53 -7.84 52.06
N GLY A 421 -17.55 -9.19 52.17
CA GLY A 421 -18.59 -10.01 51.53
C GLY A 421 -18.24 -11.07 50.46
N SER A 422 -17.18 -11.86 50.60
CA SER A 422 -16.84 -12.98 49.69
C SER A 422 -17.97 -14.01 49.45
N GLN A 423 -18.15 -14.46 48.18
CA GLN A 423 -18.40 -15.89 47.90
C GLN A 423 -18.05 -16.32 46.46
N ARG A 424 -17.30 -17.42 46.34
CA ARG A 424 -16.99 -18.10 45.05
C ARG A 424 -18.06 -19.13 44.72
N LYS A 425 -18.46 -19.25 43.45
CA LYS A 425 -19.03 -20.47 42.86
C LYS A 425 -18.38 -20.78 41.50
N LYS A 426 -18.19 -22.06 41.22
CA LYS A 426 -17.63 -22.66 39.99
C LYS A 426 -18.45 -23.94 39.69
N LEU A 427 -18.10 -24.68 38.63
CA LEU A 427 -18.82 -25.85 38.06
C LEU A 427 -20.02 -25.45 37.17
N SER A 428 -20.34 -26.14 36.07
CA SER A 428 -19.60 -27.15 35.28
C SER A 428 -20.35 -27.45 33.97
N ALA A 429 -19.65 -27.72 32.86
CA ALA A 429 -20.27 -28.14 31.60
C ALA A 429 -20.43 -29.68 31.49
N PRO A 430 -21.47 -30.20 30.81
CA PRO A 430 -21.69 -31.64 30.60
C PRO A 430 -20.86 -32.25 29.44
N ARG A 431 -20.92 -33.58 29.30
CA ARG A 431 -20.24 -34.43 28.29
C ARG A 431 -21.28 -35.25 27.49
N ILE A 432 -20.77 -36.12 26.58
CA ILE A 432 -21.42 -37.31 25.93
C ILE A 432 -22.07 -37.01 24.57
N SER A 433 -21.93 -37.82 23.49
CA SER A 433 -20.84 -38.72 23.03
C SER A 433 -21.08 -39.23 21.59
N LEU A 434 -19.98 -39.43 20.82
CA LEU A 434 -19.72 -40.51 19.82
C LEU A 434 -20.87 -41.13 18.99
N SER A 435 -20.71 -41.11 17.66
CA SER A 435 -21.13 -42.16 16.71
C SER A 435 -20.26 -42.07 15.44
N LEU A 436 -20.11 -43.17 14.69
CA LEU A 436 -19.36 -43.27 13.43
C LEU A 436 -20.11 -44.25 12.50
N ASP A 437 -20.06 -43.97 11.19
CA ASP A 437 -20.30 -44.82 9.99
C ASP A 437 -20.80 -43.89 8.85
N GLN A 438 -20.15 -43.82 7.67
CA GLN A 438 -20.22 -44.74 6.52
C GLN A 438 -21.63 -44.77 5.86
N SER A 439 -21.81 -44.67 4.54
CA SER A 439 -20.85 -44.87 3.41
C SER A 439 -21.22 -44.11 2.11
N GLU A 440 -20.28 -44.12 1.13
CA GLU A 440 -20.42 -44.31 -0.35
C GLU A 440 -21.45 -43.47 -1.17
N ASP A 441 -21.19 -42.97 -2.39
CA ASP A 441 -20.01 -42.92 -3.29
C ASP A 441 -20.19 -41.67 -4.25
N ASP A 442 -19.59 -41.42 -5.43
CA ASP A 442 -18.93 -42.20 -6.50
C ASP A 442 -18.06 -41.27 -7.44
N LEU A 443 -17.36 -41.88 -8.40
CA LEU A 443 -16.95 -41.38 -9.73
C LEU A 443 -15.75 -40.42 -9.91
N PHE A 444 -14.57 -41.00 -9.65
CA PHE A 444 -13.34 -41.01 -10.48
C PHE A 444 -13.27 -40.27 -11.84
N ASP A 445 -12.11 -39.65 -12.09
CA ASP A 445 -11.11 -40.14 -13.08
C ASP A 445 -9.71 -39.58 -12.67
N THR A 446 -8.74 -40.37 -12.15
CA THR A 446 -7.77 -41.31 -12.79
C THR A 446 -6.45 -40.63 -13.25
N PRO A 447 -5.27 -41.33 -13.25
CA PRO A 447 -4.15 -40.84 -12.41
C PRO A 447 -2.77 -40.73 -13.13
N ASP A 448 -1.69 -40.77 -12.32
CA ASP A 448 -0.25 -40.72 -12.63
C ASP A 448 0.26 -39.33 -13.10
N ASP A 449 1.27 -38.69 -12.50
CA ASP A 449 2.41 -39.20 -11.72
C ASP A 449 2.40 -38.91 -10.20
N LEU A 450 3.10 -39.77 -9.44
CA LEU A 450 3.32 -39.66 -7.99
C LEU A 450 4.70 -39.06 -7.66
N ASP A 451 4.73 -37.82 -7.17
CA ASP A 451 5.91 -37.23 -6.51
C ASP A 451 5.55 -36.82 -5.08
N ILE A 452 6.07 -37.56 -4.08
CA ILE A 452 5.63 -37.46 -2.68
C ILE A 452 6.23 -36.21 -2.03
N ASN A 453 5.40 -35.19 -1.79
CA ASN A 453 5.83 -33.95 -1.16
C ASN A 453 6.09 -34.13 0.35
N VAL A 454 7.36 -34.29 0.73
CA VAL A 454 7.81 -34.49 2.12
C VAL A 454 7.78 -33.20 2.97
N ASP A 455 6.77 -32.34 2.78
CA ASP A 455 6.46 -31.19 3.66
C ASP A 455 5.16 -31.42 4.48
N ASP A 456 4.44 -32.53 4.26
CA ASP A 456 3.06 -32.75 4.75
C ASP A 456 2.93 -34.01 5.65
N LEU A 457 3.95 -34.32 6.46
CA LEU A 457 3.91 -35.33 7.53
C LEU A 457 4.44 -34.76 8.86
N ASP A 458 3.82 -35.22 9.96
CA ASP A 458 3.95 -34.76 11.36
C ASP A 458 5.40 -34.75 11.92
N THR A 459 5.76 -34.02 12.99
CA THR A 459 5.05 -33.83 14.29
C THR A 459 5.23 -32.45 14.94
N PRO A 460 4.38 -32.09 15.93
CA PRO A 460 4.56 -30.88 16.76
C PRO A 460 5.58 -31.10 17.89
N ASP A 461 6.34 -30.04 18.22
CA ASP A 461 7.18 -29.99 19.43
C ASP A 461 6.85 -28.73 20.25
N GLU A 462 6.54 -28.93 21.54
CA GLU A 462 6.68 -27.89 22.55
C GLU A 462 8.17 -27.78 22.94
N ALA A 463 8.72 -26.56 22.98
CA ALA A 463 10.10 -26.32 23.40
C ALA A 463 10.28 -24.93 24.02
N ASP A 464 9.42 -24.59 24.98
CA ASP A 464 9.73 -23.51 25.94
C ASP A 464 10.35 -24.16 27.19
N ILE A 465 11.48 -23.58 27.65
CA ILE A 465 12.16 -23.93 28.92
C ILE A 465 12.67 -25.38 29.06
N LEU A 466 13.98 -25.58 28.82
CA LEU A 466 14.85 -26.07 29.90
C LEU A 466 16.33 -25.71 29.67
N ASP A 467 17.01 -25.53 30.80
CA ASP A 467 18.40 -25.06 30.94
C ASP A 467 19.40 -26.23 30.87
N TYR A 468 20.64 -25.96 30.47
CA TYR A 468 21.82 -26.62 31.06
C TYR A 468 23.13 -25.84 30.80
N THR A 469 23.83 -25.58 31.90
CA THR A 469 25.19 -25.06 32.05
C THR A 469 26.26 -26.03 31.47
N ASP A 470 27.56 -25.73 31.37
CA ASP A 470 28.39 -24.84 32.21
C ASP A 470 29.71 -24.40 31.51
N HIS A 471 30.21 -23.20 31.85
CA HIS A 471 31.54 -23.02 32.46
C HIS A 471 31.89 -21.53 32.69
N GLU A 472 31.72 -21.13 33.95
CA GLU A 472 32.54 -20.21 34.76
C GLU A 472 33.42 -19.13 34.08
N LEU A 473 33.19 -17.87 34.49
CA LEU A 473 34.27 -17.03 35.01
C LEU A 473 33.73 -16.11 36.11
N ASP A 474 34.43 -16.10 37.26
CA ASP A 474 34.10 -15.45 38.54
C ASP A 474 33.61 -13.99 38.49
N TRP A 475 32.74 -13.62 39.45
CA TRP A 475 33.17 -12.93 40.69
C TRP A 475 32.09 -13.01 41.81
N GLU A 476 32.53 -13.15 43.06
CA GLU A 476 31.72 -13.51 44.24
C GLU A 476 30.95 -12.32 44.90
N GLU A 477 29.80 -12.61 45.52
CA GLU A 477 29.15 -11.71 46.49
C GLU A 477 29.64 -11.96 47.94
N PRO A 478 29.99 -10.91 48.72
CA PRO A 478 30.23 -11.02 50.16
C PRO A 478 28.94 -11.11 51.01
N GLN A 479 28.97 -11.91 52.07
CA GLN A 479 27.82 -12.28 52.90
C GLN A 479 27.16 -11.12 53.70
N GLU A 480 25.84 -11.25 53.95
CA GLU A 480 25.06 -10.35 54.81
C GLU A 480 25.63 -10.21 56.24
N SER A 481 25.69 -8.98 56.76
CA SER A 481 25.74 -8.76 58.22
C SER A 481 25.06 -7.46 58.68
N GLN A 482 23.84 -7.64 59.21
CA GLN A 482 23.12 -6.80 60.20
C GLN A 482 23.24 -5.24 60.16
N ARG A 483 22.09 -4.61 59.85
CA ARG A 483 21.61 -3.26 60.27
C ARG A 483 22.15 -2.00 59.55
N ALA A 484 21.35 -1.49 58.61
CA ALA A 484 20.56 -0.25 58.79
C ALA A 484 19.57 -0.05 57.62
N PRO A 485 18.39 0.60 57.81
CA PRO A 485 17.49 0.91 56.71
C PRO A 485 17.99 2.15 55.95
N VAL A 486 18.58 1.93 54.76
CA VAL A 486 18.78 2.99 53.76
C VAL A 486 17.48 3.12 52.96
N LYS A 487 17.10 4.35 52.61
CA LYS A 487 15.99 4.58 51.68
C LYS A 487 16.49 4.35 50.26
N GLU A 488 15.78 3.53 49.49
CA GLU A 488 15.83 3.64 48.03
C GLU A 488 15.13 4.95 47.64
N GLU A 489 15.88 5.88 47.05
CA GLU A 489 15.29 6.97 46.27
C GLU A 489 15.08 6.43 44.86
N SER A 490 13.82 6.20 44.49
CA SER A 490 13.48 5.79 43.13
C SER A 490 13.69 6.97 42.17
N GLU A 491 14.48 6.75 41.12
CA GLU A 491 14.61 7.74 40.06
C GLU A 491 13.24 7.99 39.40
N PRO A 492 12.85 9.27 39.19
CA PRO A 492 11.55 9.58 38.63
C PRO A 492 11.49 9.21 37.14
N ILE A 493 10.36 8.65 36.72
CA ILE A 493 10.08 8.36 35.30
C ILE A 493 10.26 9.66 34.49
N PRO A 494 11.08 9.67 33.41
CA PRO A 494 11.30 10.85 32.59
C PRO A 494 9.98 11.44 32.07
N THR A 495 9.73 12.70 32.45
CA THR A 495 8.52 13.43 32.06
C THR A 495 8.77 14.23 30.79
N TYR A 496 8.67 13.55 29.65
CA TYR A 496 8.77 14.17 28.32
C TYR A 496 7.70 15.24 28.11
N SER A 497 8.07 16.31 27.40
CA SER A 497 7.10 17.24 26.84
C SER A 497 6.39 16.65 25.61
N SER A 498 5.21 17.16 25.30
CA SER A 498 4.43 16.77 24.11
C SER A 498 5.01 17.28 22.77
N GLU A 499 6.23 17.84 22.79
CA GLU A 499 7.05 18.07 21.59
C GLU A 499 8.18 17.03 21.49
N GLU A 500 8.76 16.58 22.61
CA GLU A 500 9.74 15.47 22.63
C GLU A 500 9.05 14.12 22.33
N GLU A 501 7.87 13.88 22.89
CA GLU A 501 7.03 12.69 22.57
C GLU A 501 6.61 12.68 21.08
N ARG A 502 6.38 13.87 20.49
CA ARG A 502 6.15 14.06 19.04
C ARG A 502 7.40 13.85 18.19
N GLN A 503 8.59 14.05 18.74
CA GLN A 503 9.84 13.77 18.06
C GLN A 503 10.12 12.27 18.11
N ASP A 504 10.05 11.62 19.28
CA ASP A 504 10.19 10.16 19.39
C ASP A 504 9.20 9.42 18.48
N SER A 505 7.93 9.84 18.44
CA SER A 505 6.89 9.28 17.56
C SER A 505 7.18 9.41 16.04
N LYS A 506 8.17 10.23 15.62
CA LYS A 506 8.66 10.29 14.23
C LYS A 506 9.89 9.42 13.99
N LEU A 507 10.58 9.03 15.06
CA LEU A 507 11.80 8.22 15.03
C LEU A 507 11.49 6.72 15.12
N TRP A 508 10.26 6.32 15.49
CA TRP A 508 9.82 4.92 15.49
C TRP A 508 8.71 4.64 14.48
N ARG A 509 8.82 3.52 13.75
CA ARG A 509 7.80 2.97 12.84
C ARG A 509 7.33 1.60 13.34
N THR A 510 6.07 1.49 13.74
CA THR A 510 5.43 0.18 13.95
C THR A 510 5.25 -0.55 12.62
N VAL A 511 5.54 -1.84 12.61
CA VAL A 511 5.23 -2.80 11.54
C VAL A 511 4.67 -4.09 12.16
N ILE A 512 3.87 -4.83 11.40
CA ILE A 512 3.43 -6.19 11.77
C ILE A 512 4.13 -7.15 10.81
N ILE A 513 4.85 -8.14 11.33
CA ILE A 513 5.55 -9.17 10.57
C ILE A 513 5.02 -10.52 11.06
N GLY A 514 4.43 -11.30 10.17
CA GLY A 514 3.60 -12.45 10.57
C GLY A 514 2.47 -12.02 11.50
N GLU A 515 2.46 -12.51 12.75
CA GLU A 515 1.46 -12.17 13.78
C GLU A 515 1.99 -11.21 14.87
N GLN A 516 3.26 -10.77 14.78
CA GLN A 516 3.90 -9.97 15.83
C GLN A 516 4.06 -8.49 15.44
N GLU A 517 3.82 -7.59 16.41
CA GLU A 517 4.09 -6.15 16.26
C GLU A 517 5.56 -5.86 16.62
N HIS A 518 6.28 -5.21 15.70
CA HIS A 518 7.65 -4.74 15.91
C HIS A 518 7.73 -3.22 15.74
N ARG A 519 8.57 -2.55 16.55
CA ARG A 519 8.90 -1.12 16.40
C ARG A 519 10.30 -0.98 15.79
N ILE A 520 10.40 -0.22 14.70
CA ILE A 520 11.65 0.07 13.98
C ILE A 520 12.13 1.47 14.34
N ASN A 521 13.34 1.61 14.86
CA ASN A 521 14.06 2.87 14.98
C ASN A 521 14.44 3.39 13.58
N MET A 522 13.61 4.26 13.01
CA MET A 522 13.81 4.89 11.70
C MET A 522 15.04 5.82 11.68
N LYS A 523 15.46 6.34 12.84
CA LYS A 523 16.60 7.26 12.97
C LYS A 523 17.93 6.56 12.73
N CYS A 524 18.16 5.42 13.39
CA CYS A 524 19.44 4.70 13.28
C CYS A 524 19.63 4.09 11.89
N ILE A 525 18.54 3.81 11.15
CA ILE A 525 18.60 3.26 9.80
C ILE A 525 18.56 4.29 8.67
N GLU A 526 18.28 5.57 8.92
CA GLU A 526 18.14 6.61 7.88
C GLU A 526 19.30 6.63 6.85
N PRO A 527 20.59 6.54 7.23
CA PRO A 527 21.70 6.51 6.27
C PRO A 527 21.69 5.27 5.36
N TYR A 528 21.10 4.16 5.82
CA TYR A 528 21.22 2.83 5.24
C TYR A 528 19.98 2.38 4.46
N GLN A 529 18.88 3.16 4.44
CA GLN A 529 17.63 2.83 3.74
C GLN A 529 17.83 2.52 2.24
N LYS A 530 18.90 3.03 1.62
CA LYS A 530 19.31 2.75 0.24
C LYS A 530 19.72 1.29 -0.02
N VAL A 531 19.90 0.47 1.02
CA VAL A 531 20.24 -0.95 0.90
C VAL A 531 19.19 -1.75 0.10
N ILE A 532 17.94 -1.28 0.04
CA ILE A 532 16.86 -1.91 -0.74
C ILE A 532 16.24 -0.91 -1.74
N SER A 533 16.03 -1.35 -2.97
CA SER A 533 15.35 -0.58 -4.02
C SER A 533 14.55 -1.49 -4.97
N HIS A 534 13.66 -0.90 -5.75
CA HIS A 534 12.81 -1.62 -6.71
C HIS A 534 13.44 -1.56 -8.12
N GLY A 535 13.77 -2.71 -8.69
CA GLY A 535 14.48 -2.84 -9.98
C GLY A 535 13.60 -2.92 -11.22
N GLY A 536 12.27 -2.78 -11.08
CA GLY A 536 11.32 -2.95 -12.18
C GLY A 536 10.60 -4.30 -12.15
N TYR A 537 10.16 -4.77 -13.32
CA TYR A 537 9.37 -6.00 -13.46
C TYR A 537 9.91 -6.93 -14.54
N TYR A 538 9.73 -8.23 -14.33
CA TYR A 538 10.13 -9.30 -15.27
C TYR A 538 8.92 -9.97 -15.91
N GLY A 539 9.01 -10.28 -17.20
CA GLY A 539 7.92 -10.83 -18.02
C GLY A 539 6.83 -9.79 -18.31
N ASN A 540 5.57 -10.21 -18.36
CA ASN A 540 4.41 -9.34 -18.66
C ASN A 540 4.02 -8.37 -17.51
N GLY A 541 4.99 -7.77 -16.82
CA GLY A 541 4.77 -6.81 -15.73
C GLY A 541 4.32 -7.39 -14.38
N ALA A 542 4.28 -8.72 -14.22
CA ALA A 542 3.77 -9.37 -13.02
C ALA A 542 4.82 -9.53 -11.90
N ASN A 543 6.01 -10.04 -12.27
CA ASN A 543 7.04 -10.46 -11.31
C ASN A 543 7.90 -9.27 -10.89
N ALA A 544 7.93 -8.90 -9.61
CA ALA A 544 8.72 -7.76 -9.14
C ALA A 544 10.22 -8.09 -9.05
N ILE A 545 11.08 -7.12 -9.38
CA ILE A 545 12.53 -7.22 -9.20
C ILE A 545 12.92 -6.34 -8.01
N ILE A 546 13.60 -6.93 -7.02
CA ILE A 546 13.99 -6.25 -5.78
C ILE A 546 15.51 -6.27 -5.67
N VAL A 547 16.12 -5.09 -5.63
CA VAL A 547 17.58 -4.92 -5.62
C VAL A 547 18.05 -4.67 -4.20
N PHE A 548 18.95 -5.52 -3.71
CA PHE A 548 19.61 -5.38 -2.41
C PHE A 548 21.07 -5.01 -2.64
N ALA A 549 21.48 -3.81 -2.24
CA ALA A 549 22.80 -3.24 -2.49
C ALA A 549 23.66 -3.29 -1.22
N ALA A 550 24.44 -4.36 -1.05
CA ALA A 550 25.18 -4.65 0.17
C ALA A 550 26.26 -3.60 0.52
N CYS A 551 26.73 -2.82 -0.46
CA CYS A 551 27.65 -1.71 -0.25
C CYS A 551 27.11 -0.60 0.67
N PHE A 552 25.78 -0.50 0.83
CA PHE A 552 25.09 0.44 1.72
C PHE A 552 24.76 -0.13 3.11
N LEU A 553 25.26 -1.31 3.47
CA LEU A 553 25.17 -1.82 4.84
C LEU A 553 26.08 -1.02 5.80
N PRO A 554 25.77 -0.98 7.11
CA PRO A 554 26.65 -0.40 8.13
C PRO A 554 27.97 -1.18 8.25
N ASP A 555 28.99 -0.52 8.81
CA ASP A 555 30.29 -1.13 9.13
C ASP A 555 30.24 -1.84 10.49
N SER A 556 30.85 -3.02 10.62
CA SER A 556 30.96 -3.78 11.88
C SER A 556 31.59 -3.00 13.03
N ASP A 557 32.37 -1.98 12.68
CA ASP A 557 33.13 -1.15 13.59
C ASP A 557 32.30 0.06 14.09
N SER A 558 31.00 0.15 13.74
CA SER A 558 30.12 1.21 14.23
C SER A 558 29.59 0.91 15.63
N GLU A 559 29.51 1.95 16.45
CA GLU A 559 28.64 1.97 17.64
C GLU A 559 27.21 1.55 17.22
N ASP A 560 26.53 0.80 18.09
CA ASP A 560 25.18 0.25 17.89
C ASP A 560 24.95 -0.59 16.63
N TYR A 561 26.00 -1.15 16.00
CA TYR A 561 25.89 -2.00 14.78
C TYR A 561 24.79 -3.09 14.88
N HIS A 562 24.64 -3.73 16.04
CA HIS A 562 23.61 -4.74 16.28
C HIS A 562 22.19 -4.15 16.23
N GLU A 563 21.93 -3.01 16.90
CA GLU A 563 20.61 -2.35 16.84
C GLU A 563 20.32 -1.88 15.41
N ILE A 564 21.28 -1.24 14.75
CA ILE A 564 21.15 -0.76 13.37
C ILE A 564 20.78 -1.93 12.44
N MET A 565 21.47 -3.08 12.57
CA MET A 565 21.23 -4.25 11.72
C MET A 565 19.91 -4.98 12.02
N GLU A 566 19.41 -4.98 13.26
CA GLU A 566 18.07 -5.50 13.56
C GLU A 566 16.98 -4.58 12.99
N ASN A 567 17.09 -3.27 13.21
CA ASN A 567 16.12 -2.30 12.68
C ASN A 567 16.12 -2.26 11.14
N LEU A 568 17.29 -2.36 10.52
CA LEU A 568 17.43 -2.40 9.06
C LEU A 568 16.86 -3.71 8.50
N PHE A 569 16.99 -4.83 9.21
CA PHE A 569 16.35 -6.09 8.84
C PHE A 569 14.82 -5.99 8.92
N LEU A 570 14.25 -5.49 10.02
CA LEU A 570 12.80 -5.28 10.16
C LEU A 570 12.25 -4.32 9.09
N TYR A 571 13.02 -3.28 8.75
CA TYR A 571 12.70 -2.37 7.64
C TYR A 571 12.70 -3.08 6.28
N VAL A 572 13.69 -3.93 6.01
CA VAL A 572 13.75 -4.74 4.77
C VAL A 572 12.59 -5.73 4.71
N ILE A 573 12.31 -6.51 5.76
CA ILE A 573 11.22 -7.50 5.75
C ILE A 573 9.86 -6.85 5.59
N SER A 574 9.53 -5.83 6.39
CA SER A 574 8.24 -5.12 6.25
C SER A 574 8.10 -4.41 4.90
N THR A 575 9.20 -4.08 4.22
CA THR A 575 9.19 -3.55 2.85
C THR A 575 9.00 -4.65 1.81
N LEU A 576 9.54 -5.86 2.02
CA LEU A 576 9.26 -7.05 1.19
C LEU A 576 7.81 -7.53 1.32
N GLU A 577 7.25 -7.58 2.53
CA GLU A 577 5.86 -8.04 2.76
C GLU A 577 4.82 -7.16 2.06
N LEU A 578 5.09 -5.86 1.91
CA LEU A 578 4.25 -4.92 1.15
C LEU A 578 4.31 -5.14 -0.37
N MET A 579 5.34 -5.82 -0.89
CA MET A 579 5.52 -6.10 -2.33
C MET A 579 5.04 -7.50 -2.76
N VAL A 580 5.14 -8.49 -1.87
CA VAL A 580 4.98 -9.91 -2.20
C VAL A 580 3.54 -10.40 -2.04
N ALA A 581 2.70 -10.04 -3.03
CA ALA A 581 1.43 -10.72 -3.31
C ALA A 581 1.55 -11.76 -4.45
N GLU A 582 2.60 -11.66 -5.26
CA GLU A 582 2.90 -12.50 -6.44
C GLU A 582 4.36 -12.95 -6.39
N ASP A 583 4.81 -13.68 -7.42
CA ASP A 583 6.20 -14.09 -7.56
C ASP A 583 7.17 -12.90 -7.74
N TYR A 584 8.41 -13.05 -7.27
CA TYR A 584 9.40 -11.96 -7.31
C TYR A 584 10.85 -12.48 -7.41
N MET A 585 11.78 -11.62 -7.81
CA MET A 585 13.21 -11.92 -7.89
C MET A 585 14.01 -10.97 -7.01
N ILE A 586 15.03 -11.48 -6.31
CA ILE A 586 16.00 -10.68 -5.57
C ILE A 586 17.30 -10.60 -6.38
N VAL A 587 17.85 -9.40 -6.49
CA VAL A 587 19.18 -9.12 -7.05
C VAL A 587 20.06 -8.59 -5.92
N TYR A 588 20.96 -9.42 -5.41
CA TYR A 588 21.90 -9.07 -4.35
C TYR A 588 23.22 -8.58 -4.98
N LEU A 589 23.42 -7.27 -5.00
CA LEU A 589 24.65 -6.64 -5.46
C LEU A 589 25.70 -6.74 -4.34
N ASN A 590 26.59 -7.72 -4.45
CA ASN A 590 27.66 -7.97 -3.48
C ASN A 590 28.94 -7.16 -3.79
N GLY A 591 29.11 -6.71 -5.04
CA GLY A 591 30.29 -5.99 -5.51
C GLY A 591 30.73 -4.85 -4.56
N ALA A 592 32.03 -4.61 -4.50
CA ALA A 592 32.69 -3.55 -3.72
C ALA A 592 32.34 -3.50 -2.21
N THR A 593 31.68 -4.51 -1.65
CA THR A 593 31.29 -4.57 -0.24
C THR A 593 32.47 -5.07 0.62
N PRO A 594 33.02 -4.26 1.54
CA PRO A 594 34.07 -4.72 2.45
C PRO A 594 33.56 -5.82 3.39
N HIS A 595 34.44 -6.73 3.81
CA HIS A 595 34.12 -7.82 4.74
C HIS A 595 33.56 -7.30 6.09
N ARG A 596 33.86 -6.05 6.47
CA ARG A 596 33.29 -5.40 7.67
C ARG A 596 31.81 -5.06 7.54
N ARG A 597 31.27 -4.97 6.32
CA ARG A 597 29.84 -4.67 6.05
C ARG A 597 29.01 -5.89 5.75
N THR A 598 29.62 -7.07 5.64
CA THR A 598 28.90 -8.32 5.34
C THR A 598 28.40 -8.97 6.63
N PRO A 599 27.10 -9.30 6.76
CA PRO A 599 26.55 -9.85 7.99
C PRO A 599 27.07 -11.25 8.32
N GLY A 600 27.19 -11.54 9.62
CA GLY A 600 27.67 -12.82 10.13
C GLY A 600 26.65 -13.97 9.97
N LEU A 601 27.17 -15.20 10.03
CA LEU A 601 26.41 -16.45 9.85
C LEU A 601 25.16 -16.55 10.74
N GLY A 602 25.27 -16.18 12.02
CA GLY A 602 24.16 -16.22 12.98
C GLY A 602 23.03 -15.24 12.62
N TRP A 603 23.38 -14.04 12.14
CA TRP A 603 22.41 -13.06 11.65
C TRP A 603 21.67 -13.59 10.42
N LEU A 604 22.41 -14.13 9.44
CA LEU A 604 21.81 -14.72 8.24
C LEU A 604 20.87 -15.90 8.54
N LYS A 605 21.19 -16.73 9.52
CA LYS A 605 20.31 -17.82 10.01
C LYS A 605 19.01 -17.24 10.60
N ARG A 606 19.10 -16.28 11.53
CA ARG A 606 17.94 -15.61 12.12
C ARG A 606 17.08 -14.90 11.07
N CYS A 607 17.70 -14.28 10.07
CA CYS A 607 17.01 -13.66 8.95
C CYS A 607 16.20 -14.68 8.14
N TYR A 608 16.78 -15.83 7.77
CA TYR A 608 16.05 -16.89 7.07
C TYR A 608 14.87 -17.45 7.89
N GLN A 609 15.00 -17.50 9.22
CA GLN A 609 13.94 -17.94 10.12
C GLN A 609 12.80 -16.91 10.23
N MET A 610 13.11 -15.61 10.30
CA MET A 610 12.13 -14.52 10.41
C MET A 610 11.42 -14.15 9.08
N ILE A 611 11.93 -14.60 7.93
CA ILE A 611 11.23 -14.45 6.64
C ILE A 611 10.04 -15.40 6.59
N ASP A 612 8.82 -14.90 6.44
CA ASP A 612 7.59 -15.71 6.35
C ASP A 612 7.61 -16.81 5.25
N ARG A 613 6.82 -17.88 5.43
CA ARG A 613 6.69 -19.02 4.50
C ARG A 613 6.22 -18.56 3.12
N ARG A 614 5.35 -17.54 3.01
CA ARG A 614 4.86 -16.97 1.74
C ARG A 614 5.99 -16.30 0.95
N LEU A 615 6.84 -15.51 1.62
CA LEU A 615 8.01 -14.86 1.00
C LEU A 615 8.95 -15.93 0.41
N ARG A 616 9.31 -16.95 1.20
CA ARG A 616 10.15 -18.08 0.76
C ARG A 616 9.55 -18.88 -0.40
N LYS A 617 8.21 -19.01 -0.46
CA LYS A 617 7.49 -19.67 -1.56
C LYS A 617 7.58 -18.85 -2.86
N ASN A 618 7.16 -17.59 -2.83
CA ASN A 618 6.99 -16.73 -4.01
C ASN A 618 8.30 -16.19 -4.63
N LEU A 619 9.44 -16.31 -3.93
CA LEU A 619 10.74 -16.00 -4.53
C LEU A 619 10.99 -16.91 -5.75
N LYS A 620 11.20 -16.38 -6.95
CA LYS A 620 11.56 -17.15 -8.16
C LYS A 620 13.06 -17.36 -8.31
N SER A 621 13.86 -16.33 -8.05
CA SER A 621 15.32 -16.36 -8.20
C SER A 621 15.97 -15.39 -7.22
N PHE A 622 17.13 -15.78 -6.69
CA PHE A 622 18.02 -14.95 -5.87
C PHE A 622 19.36 -14.85 -6.61
N ILE A 623 19.56 -13.77 -7.37
CA ILE A 623 20.75 -13.55 -8.19
C ILE A 623 21.79 -12.79 -7.36
N ILE A 624 22.99 -13.33 -7.22
CA ILE A 624 24.11 -12.69 -6.51
C ILE A 624 25.12 -12.20 -7.55
N VAL A 625 25.32 -10.89 -7.58
CA VAL A 625 26.17 -10.18 -8.56
C VAL A 625 27.52 -9.83 -7.92
N HIS A 626 28.61 -10.22 -8.59
CA HIS A 626 29.98 -10.22 -8.06
C HIS A 626 30.12 -10.93 -6.70
N PRO A 627 29.76 -12.23 -6.60
CA PRO A 627 29.86 -13.00 -5.36
C PRO A 627 31.31 -13.13 -4.86
N SER A 628 31.60 -12.56 -3.69
CA SER A 628 32.89 -12.73 -3.02
C SER A 628 33.10 -14.19 -2.59
N TRP A 629 34.37 -14.57 -2.41
CA TRP A 629 34.73 -15.87 -1.82
C TRP A 629 34.04 -16.08 -0.46
N PHE A 630 33.96 -15.03 0.36
CA PHE A 630 33.29 -15.06 1.67
C PHE A 630 31.80 -15.41 1.56
N ILE A 631 31.05 -14.77 0.66
CA ILE A 631 29.62 -15.09 0.45
C ILE A 631 29.43 -16.50 -0.10
N ARG A 632 30.28 -16.96 -1.03
CA ARG A 632 30.24 -18.36 -1.53
C ARG A 632 30.46 -19.36 -0.39
N THR A 633 31.44 -19.11 0.49
CA THR A 633 31.75 -19.94 1.65
C THR A 633 30.61 -19.92 2.69
N ILE A 634 30.08 -18.74 3.03
CA ILE A 634 28.94 -18.62 3.96
C ILE A 634 27.72 -19.36 3.41
N LEU A 635 27.37 -19.19 2.13
CA LEU A 635 26.18 -19.84 1.56
C LEU A 635 26.32 -21.37 1.55
N ALA A 636 27.52 -21.88 1.28
CA ALA A 636 27.82 -23.32 1.43
C ALA A 636 27.63 -23.81 2.88
N ILE A 637 28.06 -23.04 3.88
CA ILE A 637 27.90 -23.36 5.32
C ILE A 637 26.44 -23.21 5.79
N THR A 638 25.67 -22.26 5.27
CA THR A 638 24.23 -22.12 5.60
C THR A 638 23.36 -23.21 5.01
N ARG A 639 23.84 -23.94 4.00
CA ARG A 639 23.04 -24.89 3.20
C ARG A 639 22.27 -25.96 3.99
N PRO A 640 22.75 -26.49 5.13
CA PRO A 640 21.97 -27.41 5.97
C PRO A 640 20.79 -26.76 6.71
N PHE A 641 20.77 -25.44 6.84
CA PHE A 641 19.75 -24.68 7.58
C PHE A 641 18.73 -23.97 6.68
N ILE A 642 18.92 -24.04 5.36
CA ILE A 642 18.09 -23.41 4.33
C ILE A 642 17.45 -24.53 3.50
N SER A 643 16.16 -24.39 3.15
CA SER A 643 15.48 -25.46 2.41
C SER A 643 16.10 -25.70 1.03
N SER A 644 16.11 -26.95 0.58
CA SER A 644 16.57 -27.32 -0.78
C SER A 644 15.84 -26.52 -1.86
N LYS A 645 14.51 -26.36 -1.69
CA LYS A 645 13.60 -25.54 -2.52
C LYS A 645 13.94 -24.03 -2.52
N PHE A 646 14.72 -23.52 -1.55
CA PHE A 646 15.27 -22.15 -1.58
C PHE A 646 16.70 -22.13 -2.12
N SER A 647 17.55 -23.07 -1.71
CA SER A 647 18.93 -23.18 -2.19
C SER A 647 19.04 -23.37 -3.71
N SER A 648 18.05 -23.99 -4.36
CA SER A 648 17.98 -24.12 -5.82
C SER A 648 17.62 -22.82 -6.57
N LYS A 649 17.11 -21.80 -5.86
CA LYS A 649 16.76 -20.49 -6.43
C LYS A 649 17.96 -19.54 -6.50
N ILE A 650 19.09 -19.88 -5.87
CA ILE A 650 20.28 -19.04 -5.81
C ILE A 650 21.08 -19.18 -7.11
N LYS A 651 21.35 -18.06 -7.77
CA LYS A 651 22.19 -17.96 -8.98
C LYS A 651 23.38 -17.03 -8.71
N TYR A 652 24.50 -17.31 -9.35
CA TYR A 652 25.71 -16.49 -9.27
C TYR A 652 26.00 -15.86 -10.63
N VAL A 653 26.29 -14.56 -10.61
CA VAL A 653 26.54 -13.71 -11.77
C VAL A 653 27.82 -12.92 -11.49
N ASN A 654 28.74 -12.89 -12.45
CA ASN A 654 30.11 -12.40 -12.27
C ASN A 654 30.34 -11.03 -12.93
N SER A 655 29.44 -10.59 -13.80
CA SER A 655 29.45 -9.27 -14.45
C SER A 655 28.05 -8.63 -14.53
N LEU A 656 27.98 -7.34 -14.82
CA LEU A 656 26.71 -6.65 -15.08
C LEU A 656 26.07 -7.07 -16.42
N ALA A 657 26.87 -7.48 -17.41
CA ALA A 657 26.36 -8.03 -18.68
C ALA A 657 25.64 -9.38 -18.46
N GLU A 658 26.20 -10.28 -17.64
CA GLU A 658 25.53 -11.53 -17.21
C GLU A 658 24.22 -11.27 -16.43
N LEU A 659 24.00 -10.06 -15.87
CA LEU A 659 22.75 -9.68 -15.23
C LEU A 659 21.69 -9.22 -16.24
N GLU A 660 22.11 -8.46 -17.27
CA GLU A 660 21.23 -7.94 -18.32
C GLU A 660 20.57 -9.06 -19.15
N GLU A 661 21.27 -10.17 -19.37
CA GLU A 661 20.68 -11.38 -19.98
C GLU A 661 19.56 -12.02 -19.13
N LEU A 662 19.52 -11.74 -17.82
CA LEU A 662 18.57 -12.35 -16.88
C LEU A 662 17.39 -11.44 -16.51
N ILE A 663 17.55 -10.11 -16.56
CA ILE A 663 16.52 -9.13 -16.18
C ILE A 663 16.59 -7.82 -16.99
N PRO A 664 15.44 -7.17 -17.27
CA PRO A 664 15.42 -5.80 -17.82
C PRO A 664 16.11 -4.81 -16.89
N MET A 665 17.14 -4.12 -17.38
CA MET A 665 17.96 -3.19 -16.59
C MET A 665 17.41 -1.76 -16.51
N GLU A 666 16.34 -1.43 -17.26
CA GLU A 666 15.78 -0.07 -17.40
C GLU A 666 15.50 0.67 -16.08
N TYR A 667 15.14 -0.05 -15.01
CA TYR A 667 14.78 0.50 -13.70
C TYR A 667 15.71 -0.01 -12.58
N VAL A 668 16.82 -0.67 -12.91
CA VAL A 668 17.73 -1.31 -11.95
C VAL A 668 18.81 -0.31 -11.52
N HIS A 669 18.65 0.28 -10.34
CA HIS A 669 19.63 1.25 -9.81
C HIS A 669 20.91 0.56 -9.30
N ILE A 670 21.90 0.41 -10.18
CA ILE A 670 23.24 -0.07 -9.83
C ILE A 670 24.09 1.07 -9.20
N PRO A 671 24.67 0.93 -7.99
CA PRO A 671 25.58 1.91 -7.41
C PRO A 671 26.91 2.05 -8.17
N GLU A 672 27.48 3.26 -8.23
CA GLU A 672 28.74 3.54 -8.95
C GLU A 672 29.92 2.63 -8.55
N CYS A 673 30.00 2.19 -7.29
CA CYS A 673 31.07 1.30 -6.84
C CYS A 673 30.93 -0.14 -7.38
N ILE A 674 29.74 -0.56 -7.78
CA ILE A 674 29.53 -1.83 -8.50
C ILE A 674 29.98 -1.67 -9.96
N ILE A 675 29.61 -0.56 -10.60
CA ILE A 675 29.99 -0.27 -12.00
C ILE A 675 31.51 -0.25 -12.16
N LYS A 676 32.21 0.49 -11.29
CA LYS A 676 33.68 0.57 -11.30
C LYS A 676 34.36 -0.77 -11.04
N LEU A 677 33.76 -1.64 -10.20
CA LEU A 677 34.28 -2.98 -9.98
C LEU A 677 34.04 -3.90 -11.20
N ASP A 678 32.91 -3.76 -11.89
CA ASP A 678 32.66 -4.49 -13.15
C ASP A 678 33.68 -4.07 -14.22
N GLU A 679 33.94 -2.77 -14.36
CA GLU A 679 35.00 -2.20 -15.22
C GLU A 679 36.39 -2.77 -14.85
N GLU A 680 36.80 -2.67 -13.58
CA GLU A 680 38.09 -3.21 -13.08
C GLU A 680 38.25 -4.73 -13.32
N LEU A 681 37.17 -5.50 -13.14
CA LEU A 681 37.18 -6.96 -13.36
C LEU A 681 37.23 -7.31 -14.86
N GLN A 682 36.57 -6.54 -15.71
CA GLN A 682 36.66 -6.69 -17.17
C GLN A 682 38.10 -6.37 -17.64
N GLU A 683 38.67 -5.24 -17.24
CA GLU A 683 40.07 -4.87 -17.57
C GLU A 683 41.07 -5.93 -17.08
N ALA A 684 40.92 -6.43 -15.85
CA ALA A 684 41.77 -7.50 -15.32
C ALA A 684 41.64 -8.80 -16.14
N GLY A 685 40.41 -9.13 -16.57
CA GLY A 685 40.13 -10.28 -17.43
C GLY A 685 40.74 -10.17 -18.83
N GLU A 686 40.71 -8.98 -19.44
CA GLU A 686 41.35 -8.73 -20.73
C GLU A 686 42.88 -8.75 -20.63
N ASN A 687 43.45 -8.07 -19.64
CA ASN A 687 44.89 -8.12 -19.38
C ASN A 687 45.38 -9.54 -19.10
N SER A 688 44.59 -10.38 -18.43
CA SER A 688 44.90 -11.80 -18.23
C SER A 688 44.95 -12.57 -19.56
N LYS A 689 43.96 -12.36 -20.45
CA LYS A 689 43.93 -12.96 -21.80
C LYS A 689 45.10 -12.50 -22.67
N ILE A 690 45.48 -11.22 -22.60
CA ILE A 690 46.62 -10.67 -23.35
C ILE A 690 47.93 -11.29 -22.87
N ASN A 691 48.12 -11.42 -21.55
CA ASN A 691 49.32 -12.04 -20.99
C ASN A 691 49.43 -13.54 -21.32
N SER A 692 48.33 -14.30 -21.36
CA SER A 692 48.36 -15.70 -21.79
C SER A 692 48.56 -15.89 -23.29
N PHE A 693 48.22 -14.90 -24.12
CA PHE A 693 48.62 -14.87 -25.54
C PHE A 693 50.10 -14.52 -25.76
N LEU A 694 50.75 -13.84 -24.81
CA LEU A 694 52.18 -13.50 -24.88
C LEU A 694 53.09 -14.62 -24.33
N GLN A 695 52.57 -15.51 -23.50
CA GLN A 695 53.25 -16.74 -23.09
C GLN A 695 52.93 -17.87 -24.07
N GLY A 696 53.76 -17.96 -25.13
CA GLY A 696 53.67 -19.04 -26.12
C GLY A 696 53.88 -20.44 -25.50
N PRO A 697 53.40 -21.52 -26.16
CA PRO A 697 53.38 -22.86 -25.59
C PRO A 697 54.78 -23.40 -25.26
N ASP A 698 54.90 -24.04 -24.10
CA ASP A 698 56.14 -24.63 -23.61
C ASP A 698 56.74 -25.66 -24.59
N VAL A 699 58.07 -25.61 -24.73
CA VAL A 699 58.83 -26.55 -25.57
C VAL A 699 59.00 -27.88 -24.80
N PRO A 700 58.57 -29.03 -25.35
CA PRO A 700 58.75 -30.31 -24.67
C PRO A 700 60.23 -30.66 -24.46
N GLN A 701 60.61 -31.02 -23.24
CA GLN A 701 61.89 -31.67 -22.98
C GLN A 701 61.85 -33.16 -23.39
N PRO A 702 62.96 -33.74 -23.88
CA PRO A 702 62.97 -35.09 -24.44
C PRO A 702 62.89 -36.19 -23.37
N GLU A 703 62.40 -37.36 -23.77
CA GLU A 703 62.19 -38.53 -22.92
C GLU A 703 63.50 -39.09 -22.32
N SER A 704 63.49 -39.37 -21.02
CA SER A 704 64.48 -40.24 -20.35
C SER A 704 63.84 -41.58 -19.98
N GLN A 705 64.41 -42.68 -20.45
CA GLN A 705 63.88 -44.04 -20.25
C GLN A 705 63.86 -44.50 -18.77
N PRO A 706 62.96 -45.42 -18.38
CA PRO A 706 62.80 -45.82 -16.98
C PRO A 706 63.93 -46.72 -16.48
N SER A 707 64.51 -46.35 -15.32
CA SER A 707 65.37 -47.23 -14.51
C SER A 707 64.59 -47.85 -13.35
N THR A 708 64.75 -49.15 -13.16
CA THR A 708 64.01 -49.97 -12.17
C THR A 708 64.42 -49.77 -10.71
N SER A 709 63.45 -49.96 -9.80
CA SER A 709 63.64 -50.30 -8.37
C SER A 709 64.19 -49.16 -7.47
N SER A 710 64.05 -49.17 -6.14
CA SER A 710 63.56 -50.20 -5.20
C SER A 710 63.06 -49.58 -3.88
N PHE A 711 62.17 -50.31 -3.18
CA PHE A 711 61.62 -50.06 -1.82
C PHE A 711 60.60 -48.93 -1.67
#